data_AF-A0A6I4TTU7-F1
#
_entry.id   AF-A0A6I4TTU7-F1
#
_cell.length_a   1.000
_cell.length_b   1.000
_cell.length_c   1.000
_cell.angle_alpha   90.00
_cell.angle_beta   90.00
_cell.angle_gamma   90.00
#
_symmetry.space_group_name_H-M   'P 1'
#
loop_
_entity.id
_entity.type
_entity.pdbx_description
1 polymer ?
#
loop_
_entity_poly.entity_id
_entity_poly.type
_entity_poly.pdbx_seq_one_letter_code
_entity_poly.pdbx_strand_id
1 'polypeptide(L)'
;MPRVPQYQPHQAGPVETTPARLRPTDNSFGIAGGIAAGLPRLAQALQDHGARQDEELRRDDAYARDLALGLQRDIGSLTRDFAGLSGKAAADAGAEAKARILALESAALDQASNPRMRTMLENLSAGPLAQALDLVAAHSRRGLRQMGGEAARGERDLAIEGALAAHADPAAMAQARRQVIEANARLAEAEEWDEARFGEENARTLSDMHTRMVRAVLDDGGDIDLAGAYFEANRDEMAARDIALTEATLRGPRELAESARVVDEAIAAGAIEAGDTDTAFDLAGTIRHIKARPDLSEAQRQNALAQARKHHSVAQAALSDKHEAGRKAFERWAEQVDFDRALYVQDGEVPESIRAQLSPPALAALDQLRDENRARMEENPIHPTNKKTPKSGTILDANFKSYLTGHGLYSYLNQNTNRLQQSNEEMNRTQALPDPFKIPVAQQDSISENESRTISSILMRISQTDYRNSSIIIPTDQDLILATRHTESENRDYKENGNRNINERSGARFAMQVLPETARNPGYGATPTNQINNPSEMNRVGSELLLAFRNRHNGDLAKMWADFNHGSGNVNRILRNHRDDWFEQLPTETKNYIIENLQRLDEIIYYRIFLDASQREGISHTSAERLWSLGRPSLAKASGPWVIPETFNMDPTLKDEEKRRILQEWRNRKLR
;
A
#
# COMPACT_ATOMS: atom_id res chain seq x y z
N MET A 1 84.49 39.83 14.64
CA MET A 1 83.17 39.92 13.97
C MET A 1 82.27 38.85 14.57
N PRO A 2 81.15 39.20 15.20
CA PRO A 2 80.27 38.22 15.83
C PRO A 2 79.40 37.54 14.76
N ARG A 3 79.29 36.21 14.83
CA ARG A 3 78.23 35.46 14.13
C ARG A 3 77.12 35.19 15.13
N VAL A 4 75.95 35.75 14.87
CA VAL A 4 74.71 35.53 15.60
C VAL A 4 74.13 34.17 15.15
N PRO A 5 73.79 33.25 16.06
CA PRO A 5 72.99 32.07 15.72
C PRO A 5 71.52 32.46 15.54
N GLN A 6 70.93 32.06 14.41
CA GLN A 6 69.49 32.12 14.17
C GLN A 6 68.78 31.02 14.99
N TYR A 7 67.78 31.40 15.78
CA TYR A 7 66.85 30.47 16.42
C TYR A 7 65.74 30.08 15.45
N GLN A 8 65.47 28.78 15.31
CA GLN A 8 64.23 28.27 14.72
C GLN A 8 63.09 28.40 15.74
N PRO A 9 61.88 28.80 15.34
CA PRO A 9 60.74 28.84 16.23
C PRO A 9 60.00 27.48 16.23
N HIS A 10 59.58 27.05 17.43
CA HIS A 10 58.57 26.00 17.69
C HIS A 10 59.02 24.53 17.91
N GLN A 11 60.13 24.30 18.60
CA GLN A 11 60.28 23.06 19.40
C GLN A 11 60.47 23.41 20.88
N ALA A 12 59.44 23.15 21.69
CA ALA A 12 59.56 23.13 23.13
C ALA A 12 60.18 21.79 23.54
N GLY A 13 61.47 21.80 23.91
CA GLY A 13 62.10 20.68 24.60
C GLY A 13 61.53 20.51 26.02
N PRO A 14 61.57 19.30 26.60
CA PRO A 14 61.10 19.06 27.96
C PRO A 14 61.91 19.89 28.96
N VAL A 15 61.21 20.62 29.81
CA VAL A 15 61.80 21.40 30.91
C VAL A 15 62.35 20.41 31.95
N GLU A 16 63.67 20.26 32.02
CA GLU A 16 64.32 19.66 33.17
C GLU A 16 64.26 20.65 34.35
N THR A 17 63.46 20.34 35.36
CA THR A 17 63.47 21.09 36.62
C THR A 17 64.68 20.68 37.45
N THR A 18 65.58 21.64 37.65
CA THR A 18 66.78 21.50 38.48
C THR A 18 66.41 21.32 39.97
N PRO A 19 66.81 20.24 40.66
CA PRO A 19 66.56 20.09 42.10
C PRO A 19 67.66 20.81 42.88
N ALA A 20 67.58 22.14 42.95
CA ALA A 20 68.47 22.93 43.80
C ALA A 20 67.89 23.08 45.22
N ARG A 21 68.38 22.21 46.11
CA ARG A 21 68.67 22.43 47.53
C ARG A 21 67.74 23.41 48.28
N LEU A 22 66.70 22.86 48.89
CA LEU A 22 66.19 23.32 50.18
C LEU A 22 66.29 22.15 51.14
N ARG A 23 67.29 22.19 52.04
CA ARG A 23 67.36 21.28 53.18
C ARG A 23 66.39 21.80 54.25
N PRO A 24 65.37 21.05 54.66
CA PRO A 24 64.60 21.41 55.83
C PRO A 24 65.47 21.21 57.08
N THR A 25 65.52 22.24 57.91
CA THR A 25 66.09 22.21 59.26
C THR A 25 65.43 21.12 60.09
N ASP A 26 66.28 20.30 60.69
CA ASP A 26 65.97 19.18 61.55
C ASP A 26 65.43 19.70 62.89
N ASN A 27 64.11 19.89 62.98
CA ASN A 27 63.41 20.20 64.22
C ASN A 27 62.80 18.91 64.78
N SER A 28 63.67 18.08 65.35
CA SER A 28 63.30 17.00 66.24
C SER A 28 62.56 17.54 67.47
N PHE A 29 61.41 16.94 67.80
CA PHE A 29 60.55 17.15 68.97
C PHE A 29 59.53 18.29 68.91
N GLY A 30 58.46 18.07 68.13
CA GLY A 30 57.18 18.76 68.27
C GLY A 30 56.11 18.04 67.45
N ILE A 31 54.86 18.06 67.92
CA ILE A 31 53.66 17.39 67.36
C ILE A 31 53.46 17.63 65.84
N ALA A 32 54.13 18.64 65.26
CA ALA A 32 54.15 18.93 63.83
C ALA A 32 54.92 17.90 62.95
N GLY A 33 55.83 17.08 63.51
CA GLY A 33 56.61 16.10 62.74
C GLY A 33 55.80 14.92 62.19
N GLY A 34 54.69 14.56 62.84
CA GLY A 34 53.77 13.51 62.35
C GLY A 34 52.98 13.91 61.11
N ILE A 35 52.80 15.22 60.87
CA ILE A 35 52.05 15.76 59.73
C ILE A 35 52.94 15.83 58.47
N ALA A 36 54.24 16.12 58.64
CA ALA A 36 55.19 16.19 57.53
C ALA A 36 55.52 14.81 56.89
N ALA A 37 55.45 13.72 57.66
CA ALA A 37 55.62 12.36 57.13
C ALA A 37 54.31 11.75 56.54
N GLY A 38 53.14 12.32 56.86
CA GLY A 38 51.84 11.88 56.33
C GLY A 38 51.52 12.44 54.94
N LEU A 39 51.96 13.66 54.64
CA LEU A 39 51.70 14.36 53.38
C LEU A 39 52.22 13.63 52.12
N PRO A 40 53.45 13.08 52.10
CA PRO A 40 53.94 12.31 50.95
C PRO A 40 53.15 11.03 50.70
N ARG A 41 52.72 10.34 51.78
CA ARG A 41 51.87 9.13 51.67
C ARG A 41 50.46 9.45 51.19
N LEU A 42 49.92 10.60 51.59
CA LEU A 42 48.63 11.11 51.09
C LEU A 42 48.75 11.49 49.61
N ALA A 43 49.81 12.18 49.20
CA ALA A 43 50.06 12.54 47.80
C ALA A 43 50.22 11.31 46.90
N GLN A 44 50.94 10.28 47.37
CA GLN A 44 51.12 9.02 46.66
C GLN A 44 49.81 8.22 46.59
N ALA A 45 49.01 8.19 47.67
CA ALA A 45 47.69 7.58 47.66
C ALA A 45 46.72 8.29 46.70
N LEU A 46 46.81 9.62 46.55
CA LEU A 46 46.01 10.39 45.60
C LEU A 46 46.47 10.15 44.15
N GLN A 47 47.77 10.04 43.89
CA GLN A 47 48.30 9.66 42.57
C GLN A 47 47.91 8.23 42.19
N ASP A 48 48.03 7.27 43.11
CA ASP A 48 47.62 5.89 42.90
C ASP A 48 46.10 5.77 42.69
N HIS A 49 45.31 6.61 43.38
CA HIS A 49 43.86 6.65 43.18
C HIS A 49 43.49 7.20 41.80
N GLY A 50 44.16 8.26 41.33
CA GLY A 50 43.96 8.81 39.99
C GLY A 50 44.35 7.82 38.89
N ALA A 51 45.48 7.12 39.04
CA ALA A 51 45.92 6.11 38.08
C ALA A 51 44.93 4.92 37.98
N ARG A 52 44.36 4.48 39.11
CA ARG A 52 43.32 3.43 39.12
C ARG A 52 42.03 3.88 38.45
N GLN A 53 41.60 5.12 38.71
CA GLN A 53 40.43 5.68 38.01
C GLN A 53 40.69 5.71 36.51
N ASP A 54 41.82 6.25 36.06
CA ASP A 54 42.15 6.29 34.62
C ASP A 54 42.19 4.90 33.98
N GLU A 55 42.63 3.87 34.70
CA GLU A 55 42.62 2.50 34.19
C GLU A 55 41.21 1.91 34.13
N GLU A 56 40.37 2.15 35.13
CA GLU A 56 38.94 1.79 35.10
C GLU A 56 38.23 2.48 33.92
N LEU A 57 38.48 3.76 33.69
CA LEU A 57 37.89 4.50 32.57
C LEU A 57 38.31 3.94 31.20
N ARG A 58 39.56 3.48 31.06
CA ARG A 58 40.03 2.83 29.84
C ARG A 58 39.41 1.45 29.64
N ARG A 59 39.19 0.69 30.72
CA ARG A 59 38.51 -0.60 30.66
C ARG A 59 37.06 -0.41 30.23
N ASP A 60 36.34 0.53 30.83
CA ASP A 60 34.97 0.88 30.45
C ASP A 60 34.86 1.27 28.97
N ASP A 61 35.79 2.10 28.46
CA ASP A 61 35.85 2.49 27.04
C ASP A 61 36.07 1.28 26.12
N ALA A 62 37.01 0.40 26.48
CA ALA A 62 37.30 -0.81 25.72
C ALA A 62 36.10 -1.78 25.68
N TYR A 63 35.45 -2.03 26.83
CA TYR A 63 34.29 -2.91 26.90
C TYR A 63 33.07 -2.33 26.16
N ALA A 64 32.81 -1.02 26.27
CA ALA A 64 31.72 -0.39 25.53
C ALA A 64 31.92 -0.49 24.01
N ARG A 65 33.15 -0.34 23.52
CA ARG A 65 33.49 -0.55 22.09
C ARG A 65 33.30 -2.00 21.65
N ASP A 66 33.70 -2.97 22.47
CA ASP A 66 33.53 -4.39 22.15
C ASP A 66 32.03 -4.77 22.04
N LEU A 67 31.22 -4.31 23.01
CA LEU A 67 29.75 -4.45 22.96
C LEU A 67 29.15 -3.80 21.71
N ALA A 68 29.58 -2.58 21.37
CA ALA A 68 29.12 -1.88 20.16
C ALA A 68 29.47 -2.64 18.88
N LEU A 69 30.67 -3.22 18.78
CA LEU A 69 31.10 -4.03 17.64
C LEU A 69 30.35 -5.37 17.54
N GLY A 70 30.00 -5.97 18.68
CA GLY A 70 29.12 -7.14 18.74
C GLY A 70 27.72 -6.80 18.21
N LEU A 71 27.09 -5.77 18.77
CA LEU A 71 25.79 -5.27 18.34
C LEU A 71 25.76 -4.94 16.84
N GLN A 72 26.78 -4.25 16.33
CA GLN A 72 26.86 -3.90 14.91
C GLN A 72 26.95 -5.14 14.00
N ARG A 73 27.64 -6.21 14.41
CA ARG A 73 27.69 -7.48 13.68
C ARG A 73 26.32 -8.15 13.63
N ASP A 74 25.62 -8.20 14.76
CA ASP A 74 24.32 -8.88 14.86
C ASP A 74 23.24 -8.12 14.07
N ILE A 75 23.19 -6.78 14.21
CA ILE A 75 22.34 -5.92 13.37
C ILE A 75 22.68 -6.10 11.89
N GLY A 76 23.96 -6.15 11.54
CA GLY A 76 24.42 -6.37 10.18
C GLY A 76 24.00 -7.73 9.60
N SER A 77 23.96 -8.78 10.41
CA SER A 77 23.46 -10.09 9.98
C SER A 77 21.96 -10.03 9.72
N LEU A 78 21.18 -9.52 10.68
CA LEU A 78 19.73 -9.45 10.59
C LEU A 78 19.26 -8.59 9.41
N THR A 79 19.90 -7.44 9.20
CA THR A 79 19.58 -6.56 8.06
C THR A 79 19.91 -7.20 6.72
N ARG A 80 20.97 -8.01 6.61
CA ARG A 80 21.27 -8.79 5.39
C ARG A 80 20.22 -9.86 5.13
N ASP A 81 19.85 -10.63 6.16
CA ASP A 81 18.82 -11.66 6.02
C ASP A 81 17.47 -11.05 5.61
N PHE A 82 17.12 -9.92 6.23
CA PHE A 82 15.92 -9.16 5.89
C PHE A 82 15.95 -8.60 4.47
N ALA A 83 17.09 -8.05 4.03
CA ALA A 83 17.26 -7.52 2.68
C ALA A 83 17.19 -8.60 1.58
N GLY A 84 17.32 -9.88 1.94
CA GLY A 84 17.09 -11.01 1.04
C GLY A 84 15.61 -11.33 0.78
N LEU A 85 14.69 -10.73 1.54
CA LEU A 85 13.25 -10.87 1.31
C LEU A 85 12.79 -9.96 0.17
N SER A 86 11.65 -10.27 -0.45
CA SER A 86 11.05 -9.43 -1.50
C SER A 86 9.52 -9.47 -1.43
N GLY A 87 8.87 -8.51 -2.08
CA GLY A 87 7.41 -8.42 -2.16
C GLY A 87 6.74 -8.49 -0.79
N LYS A 88 5.71 -9.34 -0.69
CA LYS A 88 4.93 -9.54 0.54
C LYS A 88 5.76 -10.01 1.73
N ALA A 89 6.77 -10.88 1.52
CA ALA A 89 7.60 -11.37 2.63
C ALA A 89 8.39 -10.24 3.30
N ALA A 90 8.93 -9.29 2.52
CA ALA A 90 9.63 -8.12 3.05
C ALA A 90 8.68 -7.12 3.73
N ALA A 91 7.44 -7.00 3.24
CA ALA A 91 6.41 -6.18 3.88
C ALA A 91 6.02 -6.75 5.26
N ASP A 92 5.70 -8.05 5.30
CA ASP A 92 5.21 -8.74 6.50
C ASP A 92 6.30 -8.81 7.59
N ALA A 93 7.55 -9.11 7.22
CA ALA A 93 8.65 -9.28 8.18
C ALA A 93 9.21 -7.95 8.73
N GLY A 94 8.81 -6.79 8.18
CA GLY A 94 9.41 -5.49 8.53
C GLY A 94 9.26 -5.10 10.00
N ALA A 95 8.07 -5.34 10.57
CA ALA A 95 7.79 -5.04 11.97
C ALA A 95 8.59 -5.95 12.91
N GLU A 96 8.69 -7.24 12.59
CA GLU A 96 9.47 -8.21 13.35
C GLU A 96 10.97 -7.87 13.29
N ALA A 97 11.52 -7.60 12.09
CA ALA A 97 12.92 -7.23 11.91
C ALA A 97 13.28 -5.98 12.74
N LYS A 98 12.41 -4.95 12.73
CA LYS A 98 12.56 -3.76 13.56
C LYS A 98 12.58 -4.12 15.06
N ALA A 99 11.64 -4.94 15.52
CA ALA A 99 11.56 -5.34 16.92
C ALA A 99 12.83 -6.11 17.36
N ARG A 100 13.33 -7.00 16.51
CA ARG A 100 14.56 -7.77 16.78
C ARG A 100 15.81 -6.88 16.83
N ILE A 101 15.91 -5.85 15.97
CA ILE A 101 17.00 -4.85 16.04
C ILE A 101 16.99 -4.10 17.38
N LEU A 102 15.82 -3.64 17.82
CA LEU A 102 15.68 -2.94 19.10
C LEU A 102 15.94 -3.87 20.30
N ALA A 103 15.56 -5.14 20.20
CA ALA A 103 15.86 -6.14 21.23
C ALA A 103 17.37 -6.40 21.35
N LEU A 104 18.11 -6.42 20.24
CA LEU A 104 19.57 -6.53 20.26
C LEU A 104 20.23 -5.32 20.95
N GLU A 105 19.74 -4.11 20.67
CA GLU A 105 20.22 -2.91 21.35
C GLU A 105 19.97 -2.98 22.86
N SER A 106 18.75 -3.31 23.29
CA SER A 106 18.43 -3.45 24.73
C SER A 106 19.33 -4.49 25.40
N ALA A 107 19.52 -5.66 24.76
CA ALA A 107 20.37 -6.72 25.30
C ALA A 107 21.85 -6.29 25.42
N ALA A 108 22.34 -5.45 24.51
CA ALA A 108 23.69 -4.87 24.60
C ALA A 108 23.77 -3.81 25.73
N LEU A 109 22.75 -2.98 25.88
CA LEU A 109 22.67 -1.97 26.95
C LEU A 109 22.56 -2.58 28.35
N ASP A 110 21.93 -3.75 28.47
CA ASP A 110 21.81 -4.49 29.73
C ASP A 110 23.12 -5.19 30.14
N GLN A 111 24.04 -5.40 29.20
CA GLN A 111 25.39 -5.90 29.47
C GLN A 111 26.35 -4.80 29.96
N ALA A 112 25.98 -3.52 29.85
CA ALA A 112 26.80 -2.42 30.35
C ALA A 112 26.79 -2.40 31.89
N SER A 113 27.94 -2.64 32.52
CA SER A 113 28.05 -2.78 33.97
C SER A 113 27.88 -1.48 34.76
N ASN A 114 27.97 -0.33 34.11
CA ASN A 114 27.80 0.98 34.76
C ASN A 114 27.17 2.03 33.82
N PRO A 115 26.64 3.15 34.36
CA PRO A 115 25.97 4.19 33.57
C PRO A 115 26.86 4.81 32.49
N ARG A 116 28.16 4.96 32.74
CA ARG A 116 29.11 5.54 31.78
C ARG A 116 29.25 4.66 30.54
N MET A 117 29.46 3.36 30.72
CA MET A 117 29.51 2.40 29.62
C MET A 117 28.22 2.41 28.82
N ARG A 118 27.07 2.49 29.50
CA ARG A 118 25.76 2.57 28.84
C ARG A 118 25.65 3.79 27.94
N THR A 119 25.94 4.99 28.45
CA THR A 119 25.94 6.23 27.65
C THR A 119 26.92 6.17 26.49
N MET A 120 28.09 5.58 26.69
CA MET A 120 29.08 5.45 25.63
C MET A 120 28.63 4.46 24.55
N LEU A 121 28.02 3.34 24.94
CA LEU A 121 27.43 2.36 24.02
C LEU A 121 26.29 2.98 23.20
N GLU A 122 25.36 3.71 23.84
CA GLU A 122 24.28 4.45 23.17
C GLU A 122 24.82 5.40 22.10
N ASN A 123 25.88 6.16 22.43
CA ASN A 123 26.52 7.08 21.48
C ASN A 123 27.20 6.36 20.31
N LEU A 124 27.83 5.20 20.57
CA LEU A 124 28.51 4.41 19.54
C LEU A 124 27.52 3.65 18.64
N SER A 125 26.38 3.21 19.17
CA SER A 125 25.39 2.41 18.44
C SER A 125 24.34 3.25 17.69
N ALA A 126 24.10 4.50 18.10
CA ALA A 126 23.03 5.34 17.55
C ALA A 126 23.05 5.45 16.02
N GLY A 127 24.24 5.66 15.42
CA GLY A 127 24.40 5.77 13.97
C GLY A 127 24.03 4.49 13.22
N PRO A 128 24.73 3.36 13.48
CA PRO A 128 24.43 2.06 12.88
C PRO A 128 22.97 1.61 13.09
N LEU A 129 22.41 1.84 14.29
CA LEU A 129 21.03 1.50 14.59
C LEU A 129 20.04 2.28 13.72
N ALA A 130 20.20 3.61 13.64
CA ALA A 130 19.34 4.45 12.82
C ALA A 130 19.40 4.02 11.34
N GLN A 131 20.60 3.74 10.82
CA GLN A 131 20.77 3.24 9.44
C GLN A 131 20.06 1.90 9.21
N ALA A 132 20.18 0.96 10.15
CA ALA A 132 19.53 -0.35 10.04
C ALA A 132 18.00 -0.23 10.06
N LEU A 133 17.45 0.58 10.96
CA LEU A 133 16.01 0.83 11.06
C LEU A 133 15.46 1.52 9.81
N ASP A 134 16.19 2.50 9.26
CA ASP A 134 15.82 3.18 8.02
C ASP A 134 15.85 2.22 6.82
N LEU A 135 16.85 1.34 6.75
CA LEU A 135 16.95 0.30 5.72
C LEU A 135 15.76 -0.66 5.77
N VAL A 136 15.43 -1.18 6.96
CA VAL A 136 14.27 -2.08 7.14
C VAL A 136 12.99 -1.37 6.70
N ALA A 137 12.77 -0.14 7.16
CA ALA A 137 11.57 0.61 6.81
C ALA A 137 11.48 0.90 5.30
N ALA A 138 12.57 1.31 4.67
CA ALA A 138 12.61 1.57 3.23
C ALA A 138 12.39 0.30 2.40
N HIS A 139 12.95 -0.83 2.83
CA HIS A 139 12.81 -2.10 2.14
C HIS A 139 11.40 -2.71 2.33
N SER A 140 10.78 -2.61 3.51
CA SER A 140 9.37 -2.97 3.70
C SER A 140 8.42 -2.14 2.85
N ARG A 141 8.65 -0.82 2.74
CA ARG A 141 7.85 0.03 1.83
C ARG A 141 7.99 -0.39 0.37
N ARG A 142 9.19 -0.77 -0.07
CA ARG A 142 9.39 -1.36 -1.41
C ARG A 142 8.63 -2.67 -1.58
N GLY A 143 8.65 -3.55 -0.57
CA GLY A 143 7.87 -4.78 -0.57
C GLY A 143 6.36 -4.55 -0.70
N LEU A 144 5.83 -3.57 0.03
CA LEU A 144 4.42 -3.16 -0.06
C LEU A 144 4.06 -2.63 -1.45
N ARG A 145 4.90 -1.76 -2.02
CA ARG A 145 4.70 -1.26 -3.39
C ARG A 145 4.72 -2.39 -4.42
N GLN A 146 5.66 -3.32 -4.30
CA GLN A 146 5.71 -4.49 -5.17
C GLN A 146 4.43 -5.33 -5.05
N MET A 147 3.95 -5.58 -3.83
CA MET A 147 2.71 -6.33 -3.60
C MET A 147 1.50 -5.59 -4.19
N GLY A 148 1.41 -4.27 -4.03
CA GLY A 148 0.38 -3.44 -4.64
C GLY A 148 0.41 -3.52 -6.18
N GLY A 149 1.61 -3.47 -6.77
CA GLY A 149 1.81 -3.62 -8.21
C GLY A 149 1.41 -5.02 -8.72
N GLU A 150 1.76 -6.09 -8.00
CA GLU A 150 1.36 -7.45 -8.33
C GLU A 150 -0.17 -7.63 -8.25
N ALA A 151 -0.81 -7.08 -7.21
CA ALA A 151 -2.26 -7.10 -7.07
C ALA A 151 -2.96 -6.33 -8.21
N ALA A 152 -2.49 -5.12 -8.52
CA ALA A 152 -3.04 -4.30 -9.59
C ALA A 152 -2.89 -4.95 -10.97
N ARG A 153 -1.76 -5.64 -11.23
CA ARG A 153 -1.60 -6.46 -12.45
C ARG A 153 -2.63 -7.60 -12.50
N GLY A 154 -2.85 -8.29 -11.38
CA GLY A 154 -3.87 -9.34 -11.29
C GLY A 154 -5.29 -8.83 -11.54
N GLU A 155 -5.64 -7.67 -10.97
CA GLU A 155 -6.94 -7.00 -11.21
C GLU A 155 -7.12 -6.62 -12.68
N ARG A 156 -6.07 -6.07 -13.30
CA ARG A 156 -6.06 -5.73 -14.73
C ARG A 156 -6.28 -6.98 -15.58
N ASP A 157 -5.55 -8.05 -15.32
CA ASP A 157 -5.66 -9.28 -16.09
C ASP A 157 -7.05 -9.91 -15.93
N LEU A 158 -7.61 -9.92 -14.70
CA LEU A 158 -8.99 -10.34 -14.45
C LEU A 158 -10.02 -9.47 -15.17
N ALA A 159 -9.82 -8.15 -15.23
CA ALA A 159 -10.70 -7.26 -15.97
C ALA A 159 -10.65 -7.54 -17.49
N ILE A 160 -9.47 -7.85 -18.04
CA ILE A 160 -9.33 -8.27 -19.44
C ILE A 160 -10.06 -9.60 -19.70
N GLU A 161 -9.89 -10.61 -18.83
CA GLU A 161 -10.62 -11.88 -18.96
C GLU A 161 -12.14 -11.69 -18.82
N GLY A 162 -12.57 -10.82 -17.91
CA GLY A 162 -13.97 -10.44 -17.74
C GLY A 162 -14.54 -9.76 -18.99
N ALA A 163 -13.75 -8.91 -19.66
CA ALA A 163 -14.12 -8.34 -20.95
C ALA A 163 -14.32 -9.45 -21.99
N LEU A 164 -13.33 -10.35 -22.14
CA LEU A 164 -13.35 -11.42 -23.13
C LEU A 164 -14.55 -12.36 -22.94
N ALA A 165 -14.89 -12.68 -21.69
CA ALA A 165 -16.05 -13.51 -21.36
C ALA A 165 -17.39 -12.81 -21.67
N ALA A 166 -17.41 -11.47 -21.68
CA ALA A 166 -18.61 -10.66 -21.88
C ALA A 166 -18.62 -9.93 -23.24
N HIS A 167 -17.88 -10.43 -24.23
CA HIS A 167 -17.70 -9.77 -25.52
C HIS A 167 -19.01 -9.48 -26.28
N ALA A 168 -20.06 -10.27 -26.02
CA ALA A 168 -21.39 -10.08 -26.59
C ALA A 168 -22.23 -9.00 -25.89
N ASP A 169 -21.81 -8.48 -24.73
CA ASP A 169 -22.51 -7.44 -23.96
C ASP A 169 -21.72 -6.11 -23.94
N PRO A 170 -22.15 -5.10 -24.72
CA PRO A 170 -21.50 -3.79 -24.76
C PRO A 170 -21.40 -3.08 -23.40
N ALA A 171 -22.36 -3.29 -22.50
CA ALA A 171 -22.35 -2.64 -21.19
C ALA A 171 -21.28 -3.27 -20.27
N ALA A 172 -21.20 -4.60 -20.26
CA ALA A 172 -20.16 -5.33 -19.55
C ALA A 172 -18.77 -5.00 -20.10
N MET A 173 -18.64 -4.86 -21.43
CA MET A 173 -17.41 -4.42 -22.09
C MET A 173 -16.96 -3.02 -21.66
N ALA A 174 -17.88 -2.05 -21.63
CA ALA A 174 -17.57 -0.71 -21.16
C ALA A 174 -17.16 -0.70 -19.68
N GLN A 175 -17.73 -1.58 -18.86
CA GLN A 175 -17.34 -1.76 -17.47
C GLN A 175 -15.95 -2.37 -17.33
N ALA A 176 -15.66 -3.45 -18.04
CA ALA A 176 -14.35 -4.10 -18.00
C ALA A 176 -13.24 -3.15 -18.47
N ARG A 177 -13.50 -2.33 -19.50
CA ARG A 177 -12.59 -1.27 -19.94
C ARG A 177 -12.28 -0.26 -18.83
N ARG A 178 -13.30 0.20 -18.07
CA ARG A 178 -13.08 1.08 -16.91
C ARG A 178 -12.22 0.40 -15.85
N GLN A 179 -12.48 -0.87 -15.56
CA GLN A 179 -11.71 -1.66 -14.59
C GLN A 179 -10.25 -1.82 -15.02
N VAL A 180 -9.97 -2.02 -16.32
CA VAL A 180 -8.60 -2.05 -16.85
C VAL A 180 -7.88 -0.71 -16.62
N ILE A 181 -8.54 0.42 -16.89
CA ILE A 181 -7.96 1.76 -16.69
C ILE A 181 -7.71 2.01 -15.20
N GLU A 182 -8.66 1.67 -14.33
CA GLU A 182 -8.52 1.80 -12.87
C GLU A 182 -7.38 0.93 -12.33
N ALA A 183 -7.27 -0.32 -12.79
CA ALA A 183 -6.19 -1.22 -12.39
C ALA A 183 -4.82 -0.69 -12.87
N ASN A 184 -4.74 -0.13 -14.08
CA ASN A 184 -3.54 0.54 -14.58
C ASN A 184 -3.19 1.79 -13.75
N ALA A 185 -4.18 2.54 -13.26
CA ALA A 185 -3.93 3.70 -12.41
C ALA A 185 -3.34 3.28 -11.05
N ARG A 186 -3.84 2.19 -10.45
CA ARG A 186 -3.25 1.60 -9.23
C ARG A 186 -1.85 1.08 -9.47
N LEU A 187 -1.61 0.46 -10.63
CA LEU A 187 -0.29 0.00 -11.02
C LEU A 187 0.69 1.17 -11.19
N ALA A 188 0.24 2.26 -11.82
CA ALA A 188 1.00 3.49 -11.97
C ALA A 188 1.39 4.11 -10.63
N GLU A 189 0.46 4.14 -9.66
CA GLU A 189 0.74 4.61 -8.31
C GLU A 189 1.76 3.70 -7.60
N ALA A 190 1.59 2.38 -7.68
CA ALA A 190 2.48 1.41 -7.03
C ALA A 190 3.91 1.43 -7.58
N GLU A 191 4.05 1.66 -8.89
CA GLU A 191 5.33 1.69 -9.60
C GLU A 191 5.88 3.11 -9.82
N GLU A 192 5.22 4.14 -9.30
CA GLU A 192 5.60 5.54 -9.44
C GLU A 192 5.79 5.96 -10.91
N TRP A 193 4.84 5.57 -11.78
CA TRP A 193 4.83 6.01 -13.17
C TRP A 193 4.51 7.49 -13.28
N ASP A 194 5.18 8.18 -14.20
CA ASP A 194 4.77 9.51 -14.62
C ASP A 194 3.56 9.44 -15.58
N GLU A 195 2.96 10.59 -15.85
CA GLU A 195 1.77 10.69 -16.70
C GLU A 195 2.02 10.18 -18.12
N ALA A 196 3.23 10.36 -18.65
CA ALA A 196 3.61 9.91 -19.98
C ALA A 196 3.67 8.37 -20.05
N ARG A 197 4.36 7.74 -19.09
CA ARG A 197 4.45 6.28 -18.98
C ARG A 197 3.10 5.65 -18.69
N PHE A 198 2.27 6.28 -17.84
CA PHE A 198 0.91 5.82 -17.60
C PHE A 198 0.09 5.84 -18.90
N GLY A 199 0.14 6.93 -19.67
CA GLY A 199 -0.54 7.01 -20.96
C GLY A 199 -0.09 5.92 -21.95
N GLU A 200 1.22 5.67 -22.04
CA GLU A 200 1.79 4.63 -22.91
C GLU A 200 1.36 3.21 -22.50
N GLU A 201 1.49 2.85 -21.22
CA GLU A 201 1.12 1.53 -20.72
C GLU A 201 -0.40 1.30 -20.76
N ASN A 202 -1.19 2.35 -20.53
CA ASN A 202 -2.64 2.26 -20.64
C ASN A 202 -3.08 2.02 -22.10
N ALA A 203 -2.52 2.78 -23.05
CA ALA A 203 -2.78 2.57 -24.47
C ALA A 203 -2.35 1.17 -24.93
N ARG A 204 -1.18 0.70 -24.47
CA ARG A 204 -0.69 -0.64 -24.76
C ARG A 204 -1.61 -1.74 -24.23
N THR A 205 -2.08 -1.59 -22.98
CA THR A 205 -2.97 -2.57 -22.35
C THR A 205 -4.33 -2.63 -23.05
N LEU A 206 -4.91 -1.47 -23.36
CA LEU A 206 -6.18 -1.40 -24.09
C LEU A 206 -6.04 -1.99 -25.49
N SER A 207 -4.95 -1.67 -26.19
CA SER A 207 -4.63 -2.25 -27.50
C SER A 207 -4.56 -3.78 -27.49
N ASP A 208 -3.92 -4.37 -26.48
CA ASP A 208 -3.89 -5.82 -26.29
C ASP A 208 -5.29 -6.39 -26.02
N MET A 209 -6.04 -5.77 -25.11
CA MET A 209 -7.42 -6.14 -24.79
C MET A 209 -8.31 -6.16 -26.06
N HIS A 210 -8.25 -5.11 -26.89
CA HIS A 210 -9.01 -5.03 -28.14
C HIS A 210 -8.57 -6.09 -29.16
N THR A 211 -7.27 -6.36 -29.27
CA THR A 211 -6.75 -7.42 -30.15
C THR A 211 -7.26 -8.80 -29.72
N ARG A 212 -7.24 -9.09 -28.41
CA ARG A 212 -7.77 -10.34 -27.85
C ARG A 212 -9.28 -10.43 -28.04
N MET A 213 -9.99 -9.31 -27.94
CA MET A 213 -11.43 -9.25 -28.15
C MET A 213 -11.83 -9.63 -29.58
N VAL A 214 -11.17 -9.06 -30.58
CA VAL A 214 -11.45 -9.39 -31.99
C VAL A 214 -11.23 -10.89 -32.24
N ARG A 215 -10.19 -11.48 -31.64
CA ARG A 215 -9.96 -12.93 -31.73
C ARG A 215 -11.05 -13.73 -31.02
N ALA A 216 -11.46 -13.32 -29.82
CA ALA A 216 -12.52 -14.00 -29.08
C ALA A 216 -13.85 -14.02 -29.86
N VAL A 217 -14.23 -12.90 -30.50
CA VAL A 217 -15.44 -12.83 -31.35
C VAL A 217 -15.32 -13.74 -32.58
N LEU A 218 -14.13 -13.80 -33.21
CA LEU A 218 -13.88 -14.71 -34.32
C LEU A 218 -13.90 -16.19 -33.90
N ASP A 219 -13.49 -16.49 -32.68
CA ASP A 219 -13.46 -17.85 -32.14
C ASP A 219 -14.87 -18.30 -31.68
N ASP A 220 -15.70 -17.40 -31.13
CA ASP A 220 -17.07 -17.67 -30.66
C ASP A 220 -18.12 -17.57 -31.77
N GLY A 221 -17.97 -18.41 -32.80
CA GLY A 221 -18.95 -18.53 -33.89
C GLY A 221 -18.57 -17.82 -35.18
N GLY A 222 -17.45 -17.09 -35.21
CA GLY A 222 -16.86 -16.56 -36.45
C GLY A 222 -17.65 -15.43 -37.10
N ASP A 223 -18.44 -14.67 -36.33
CA ASP A 223 -19.13 -13.49 -36.84
C ASP A 223 -18.11 -12.40 -37.16
N ILE A 224 -17.70 -12.40 -38.42
CA ILE A 224 -16.66 -11.53 -38.94
C ILE A 224 -17.09 -10.07 -39.04
N ASP A 225 -18.38 -9.85 -39.26
CA ASP A 225 -18.94 -8.52 -39.39
C ASP A 225 -18.98 -7.87 -38.00
N LEU A 226 -19.35 -8.63 -36.98
CA LEU A 226 -19.27 -8.19 -35.58
C LEU A 226 -17.82 -7.92 -35.15
N ALA A 227 -16.89 -8.84 -35.44
CA ALA A 227 -15.48 -8.66 -35.12
C ALA A 227 -14.88 -7.44 -35.83
N GLY A 228 -15.27 -7.23 -37.09
CA GLY A 228 -14.88 -6.09 -37.90
C GLY A 228 -15.45 -4.77 -37.38
N ALA A 229 -16.73 -4.74 -37.03
CA ALA A 229 -17.40 -3.57 -36.46
C ALA A 229 -16.78 -3.18 -35.11
N TYR A 230 -16.49 -4.17 -34.26
CA TYR A 230 -15.80 -3.95 -32.99
C TYR A 230 -14.39 -3.36 -33.22
N PHE A 231 -13.61 -3.94 -34.14
CA PHE A 231 -12.28 -3.46 -34.46
C PHE A 231 -12.30 -1.99 -34.92
N GLU A 232 -13.17 -1.64 -35.87
CA GLU A 232 -13.26 -0.26 -36.37
C GLU A 232 -13.70 0.72 -35.28
N ALA A 233 -14.60 0.31 -34.38
CA ALA A 233 -15.10 1.16 -33.31
C ALA A 233 -14.07 1.47 -32.20
N ASN A 234 -13.01 0.65 -32.07
CA ASN A 234 -11.97 0.81 -31.04
C ASN A 234 -10.58 1.04 -31.64
N ARG A 235 -10.49 1.27 -32.95
CA ARG A 235 -9.23 1.36 -33.69
C ARG A 235 -8.34 2.51 -33.22
N ASP A 236 -8.93 3.60 -32.75
CA ASP A 236 -8.25 4.78 -32.22
C ASP A 236 -7.61 4.57 -30.85
N GLU A 237 -8.03 3.54 -30.11
CA GLU A 237 -7.44 3.15 -28.82
C GLU A 237 -6.32 2.11 -28.96
N MET A 238 -6.04 1.66 -30.18
CA MET A 238 -5.05 0.62 -30.46
C MET A 238 -3.72 1.21 -30.94
N ALA A 239 -2.62 0.55 -30.56
CA ALA A 239 -1.31 0.87 -31.09
C ALA A 239 -1.22 0.50 -32.58
N ALA A 240 -0.50 1.29 -33.38
CA ALA A 240 -0.37 1.08 -34.83
C ALA A 240 0.08 -0.34 -35.23
N ARG A 241 0.93 -0.96 -34.41
CA ARG A 241 1.36 -2.36 -34.60
C ARG A 241 0.18 -3.34 -34.48
N ASP A 242 -0.65 -3.15 -33.46
CA ASP A 242 -1.76 -4.07 -33.15
C ASP A 242 -2.94 -3.85 -34.09
N ILE A 243 -3.16 -2.63 -34.57
CA ILE A 243 -4.03 -2.32 -35.72
C ILE A 243 -3.62 -3.19 -36.91
N ALA A 244 -2.35 -3.15 -37.33
CA ALA A 244 -1.87 -3.90 -38.48
C ALA A 244 -2.01 -5.44 -38.30
N LEU A 245 -1.74 -5.94 -37.09
CA LEU A 245 -1.91 -7.37 -36.76
C LEU A 245 -3.39 -7.78 -36.78
N THR A 246 -4.28 -6.92 -36.31
CA THR A 246 -5.72 -7.19 -36.24
C THR A 246 -6.36 -7.12 -37.62
N GLU A 247 -5.98 -6.15 -38.46
CA GLU A 247 -6.34 -6.09 -39.88
C GLU A 247 -5.89 -7.35 -40.63
N ALA A 248 -4.66 -7.81 -40.39
CA ALA A 248 -4.16 -9.06 -40.98
C ALA A 248 -4.96 -10.28 -40.52
N THR A 249 -5.37 -10.31 -39.24
CA THR A 249 -6.20 -11.37 -38.66
C THR A 249 -7.60 -11.40 -39.30
N LEU A 250 -8.21 -10.24 -39.55
CA LEU A 250 -9.53 -10.11 -40.17
C LEU A 250 -9.52 -10.36 -41.68
N ARG A 251 -8.41 -10.14 -42.37
CA ARG A 251 -8.33 -10.23 -43.84
C ARG A 251 -8.72 -11.60 -44.38
N GLY A 252 -8.12 -12.67 -43.86
CA GLY A 252 -8.37 -14.03 -44.34
C GLY A 252 -9.85 -14.43 -44.22
N PRO A 253 -10.46 -14.29 -43.03
CA PRO A 253 -11.89 -14.51 -42.86
C PRO A 253 -12.75 -13.63 -43.79
N ARG A 254 -12.37 -12.36 -44.05
CA ARG A 254 -13.16 -11.42 -44.88
C ARG A 254 -13.16 -11.85 -46.34
N GLU A 255 -12.00 -12.26 -46.85
CA GLU A 255 -11.88 -12.81 -48.20
C GLU A 255 -12.72 -14.08 -48.36
N LEU A 256 -12.82 -14.92 -47.32
CA LEU A 256 -13.66 -16.13 -47.32
C LEU A 256 -15.15 -15.78 -47.30
N ALA A 257 -15.57 -14.85 -46.45
CA ALA A 257 -16.96 -14.41 -46.34
C ALA A 257 -17.45 -13.74 -47.64
N GLU A 258 -16.63 -12.87 -48.25
CA GLU A 258 -16.97 -12.24 -49.52
C GLU A 258 -17.04 -13.28 -50.66
N SER A 259 -16.14 -14.27 -50.67
CA SER A 259 -16.20 -15.36 -51.64
C SER A 259 -17.49 -16.17 -51.51
N ALA A 260 -17.93 -16.44 -50.28
CA ALA A 260 -19.20 -17.13 -50.02
C ALA A 260 -20.40 -16.28 -50.49
N ARG A 261 -20.41 -14.98 -50.19
CA ARG A 261 -21.45 -14.05 -50.63
C ARG A 261 -21.58 -13.98 -52.15
N VAL A 262 -20.46 -13.94 -52.87
CA VAL A 262 -20.45 -13.97 -54.35
C VAL A 262 -21.04 -15.28 -54.88
N VAL A 263 -20.77 -16.41 -54.22
CA VAL A 263 -21.38 -17.70 -54.58
C VAL A 263 -22.89 -17.69 -54.33
N ASP A 264 -23.34 -17.19 -53.19
CA ASP A 264 -24.77 -17.09 -52.85
C ASP A 264 -25.52 -16.16 -53.82
N GLU A 265 -24.93 -15.02 -54.18
CA GLU A 265 -25.48 -14.11 -55.20
C GLU A 265 -25.56 -14.78 -56.58
N ALA A 266 -24.55 -15.58 -56.95
CA ALA A 266 -24.56 -16.33 -58.20
C ALA A 266 -25.65 -17.41 -58.21
N ILE A 267 -25.89 -18.10 -57.09
CA ILE A 267 -27.00 -19.06 -56.93
C ILE A 267 -28.34 -18.33 -57.02
N ALA A 268 -28.52 -17.22 -56.29
CA ALA A 268 -29.74 -16.43 -56.30
C ALA A 268 -30.07 -15.84 -57.68
N ALA A 269 -29.05 -15.48 -58.46
CA ALA A 269 -29.19 -15.02 -59.84
C ALA A 269 -29.49 -16.15 -60.85
N GLY A 270 -29.55 -17.41 -60.40
CA GLY A 270 -29.74 -18.58 -61.26
C GLY A 270 -28.54 -18.88 -62.16
N ALA A 271 -27.37 -18.32 -61.86
CA ALA A 271 -26.13 -18.59 -62.60
C ALA A 271 -25.49 -19.93 -62.20
N ILE A 272 -25.90 -20.49 -61.04
CA ILE A 272 -25.51 -21.79 -60.50
C ILE A 272 -26.79 -22.46 -59.95
N GLU A 273 -27.08 -23.70 -60.34
CA GLU A 273 -28.23 -24.44 -59.79
C GLU A 273 -27.98 -24.85 -58.33
N ALA A 274 -28.94 -24.58 -57.44
CA ALA A 274 -28.83 -24.78 -55.99
C ALA A 274 -28.65 -26.26 -55.53
N GLY A 275 -28.63 -27.22 -56.45
CA GLY A 275 -28.52 -28.65 -56.16
C GLY A 275 -27.10 -29.21 -56.08
N ASP A 276 -26.07 -28.40 -56.35
CA ASP A 276 -24.68 -28.89 -56.50
C ASP A 276 -23.76 -28.57 -55.29
N THR A 277 -24.28 -28.01 -54.18
CA THR A 277 -23.47 -27.45 -53.08
C THR A 277 -23.30 -28.35 -51.85
N ASP A 278 -23.92 -29.53 -51.80
CA ASP A 278 -23.98 -30.36 -50.57
C ASP A 278 -22.80 -31.34 -50.39
N THR A 279 -21.71 -31.16 -51.14
CA THR A 279 -20.47 -31.93 -50.94
C THR A 279 -19.27 -31.01 -50.82
N ALA A 280 -18.35 -31.33 -49.90
CA ALA A 280 -17.10 -30.60 -49.67
C ALA A 280 -16.47 -30.16 -50.99
N PHE A 281 -16.56 -28.86 -51.29
CA PHE A 281 -16.22 -28.20 -52.56
C PHE A 281 -15.72 -29.18 -53.63
N ASP A 282 -16.64 -29.86 -54.33
CA ASP A 282 -16.29 -30.84 -55.37
C ASP A 282 -15.63 -30.08 -56.53
N LEU A 283 -14.33 -29.85 -56.42
CA LEU A 283 -13.54 -29.20 -57.47
C LEU A 283 -13.72 -29.91 -58.81
N ALA A 284 -13.96 -31.24 -58.80
CA ALA A 284 -14.23 -31.97 -60.03
C ALA A 284 -15.62 -31.61 -60.60
N GLY A 285 -16.63 -31.43 -59.76
CA GLY A 285 -17.95 -30.88 -60.08
C GLY A 285 -17.87 -29.47 -60.67
N THR A 286 -17.23 -28.54 -59.97
CA THR A 286 -17.03 -27.16 -60.43
C THR A 286 -16.25 -27.10 -61.74
N ILE A 287 -15.17 -27.88 -61.89
CA ILE A 287 -14.40 -27.97 -63.14
C ILE A 287 -15.26 -28.54 -64.28
N ARG A 288 -16.09 -29.55 -64.02
CA ARG A 288 -17.02 -30.12 -65.02
C ARG A 288 -18.05 -29.08 -65.45
N HIS A 289 -18.63 -28.34 -64.51
CA HIS A 289 -19.62 -27.30 -64.78
C HIS A 289 -19.04 -26.15 -65.60
N ILE A 290 -17.86 -25.63 -65.24
CA ILE A 290 -17.17 -24.58 -66.00
C ILE A 290 -16.83 -25.06 -67.42
N LYS A 291 -16.41 -26.33 -67.57
CA LYS A 291 -16.12 -26.91 -68.89
C LYS A 291 -17.36 -27.07 -69.76
N ALA A 292 -18.50 -27.37 -69.16
CA ALA A 292 -19.76 -27.64 -69.86
C ALA A 292 -20.48 -26.39 -70.35
N ARG A 293 -20.11 -25.19 -69.87
CA ARG A 293 -20.77 -23.93 -70.26
C ARG A 293 -20.41 -23.48 -71.69
N PRO A 294 -21.35 -23.54 -72.65
CA PRO A 294 -21.07 -23.22 -74.05
C PRO A 294 -20.97 -21.72 -74.30
N ASP A 295 -21.49 -20.91 -73.38
CA ASP A 295 -21.56 -19.46 -73.47
C ASP A 295 -20.30 -18.73 -72.97
N LEU A 296 -19.36 -19.46 -72.37
CA LEU A 296 -18.04 -18.94 -72.02
C LEU A 296 -17.05 -19.11 -73.18
N SER A 297 -16.37 -18.02 -73.56
CA SER A 297 -15.20 -18.12 -74.44
C SER A 297 -14.09 -18.95 -73.80
N GLU A 298 -13.22 -19.55 -74.61
CA GLU A 298 -12.14 -20.42 -74.10
C GLU A 298 -11.24 -19.69 -73.08
N ALA A 299 -10.93 -18.41 -73.32
CA ALA A 299 -10.15 -17.59 -72.39
C ALA A 299 -10.87 -17.39 -71.04
N GLN A 300 -12.19 -17.15 -71.05
CA GLN A 300 -12.99 -17.03 -69.83
C GLN A 300 -13.07 -18.36 -69.08
N ARG A 301 -13.19 -19.46 -69.82
CA ARG A 301 -13.23 -20.82 -69.28
C ARG A 301 -11.92 -21.18 -68.58
N GLN A 302 -10.78 -20.87 -69.19
CA GLN A 302 -9.46 -21.09 -68.59
C GLN A 302 -9.24 -20.23 -67.35
N ASN A 303 -9.69 -18.97 -67.35
CA ASN A 303 -9.59 -18.09 -66.18
C ASN A 303 -10.45 -18.60 -65.01
N ALA A 304 -11.71 -18.98 -65.28
CA ALA A 304 -12.60 -19.55 -64.28
C ALA A 304 -12.05 -20.87 -63.69
N LEU A 305 -11.44 -21.73 -64.54
CA LEU A 305 -10.78 -22.96 -64.07
C LEU A 305 -9.56 -22.66 -63.19
N ALA A 306 -8.77 -21.63 -63.51
CA ALA A 306 -7.63 -21.22 -62.70
C ALA A 306 -8.08 -20.68 -61.33
N GLN A 307 -9.15 -19.88 -61.30
CA GLN A 307 -9.73 -19.37 -60.05
C GLN A 307 -10.31 -20.51 -59.18
N ALA A 308 -11.09 -21.42 -59.76
CA ALA A 308 -11.64 -22.57 -59.02
C ALA A 308 -10.55 -23.44 -58.37
N ARG A 309 -9.44 -23.69 -59.08
CA ARG A 309 -8.28 -24.41 -58.55
C ARG A 309 -7.57 -23.65 -57.42
N LYS A 310 -7.42 -22.33 -57.57
CA LYS A 310 -6.85 -21.47 -56.52
C LYS A 310 -7.71 -21.50 -55.25
N HIS A 311 -9.03 -21.37 -55.38
CA HIS A 311 -9.95 -21.44 -54.24
C HIS A 311 -9.91 -22.80 -53.53
N HIS A 312 -9.90 -23.91 -54.27
CA HIS A 312 -9.79 -25.24 -53.66
C HIS A 312 -8.44 -25.44 -52.94
N SER A 313 -7.34 -24.94 -53.50
CA SER A 313 -6.04 -24.97 -52.84
C SER A 313 -6.03 -24.18 -51.53
N VAL A 314 -6.66 -23.00 -51.48
CA VAL A 314 -6.76 -22.18 -50.27
C VAL A 314 -7.67 -22.85 -49.23
N ALA A 315 -8.80 -23.41 -49.66
CA ALA A 315 -9.71 -24.15 -48.80
C ALA A 315 -9.06 -25.41 -48.20
N GLN A 316 -8.29 -26.16 -48.98
CA GLN A 316 -7.52 -27.31 -48.48
C GLN A 316 -6.41 -26.90 -47.52
N ALA A 317 -5.70 -25.81 -47.78
CA ALA A 317 -4.68 -25.28 -46.85
C ALA A 317 -5.32 -24.86 -45.52
N ALA A 318 -6.44 -24.13 -45.56
CA ALA A 318 -7.18 -23.72 -44.36
C ALA A 318 -7.75 -24.91 -43.57
N LEU A 319 -8.21 -25.97 -44.26
CA LEU A 319 -8.65 -27.20 -43.60
C LEU A 319 -7.48 -27.93 -42.93
N SER A 320 -6.33 -28.01 -43.62
CA SER A 320 -5.10 -28.61 -43.09
C SER A 320 -4.60 -27.88 -41.85
N ASP A 321 -4.60 -26.54 -41.86
CA ASP A 321 -4.20 -25.71 -40.73
C ASP A 321 -5.18 -25.84 -39.55
N LYS A 322 -6.50 -25.87 -39.81
CA LYS A 322 -7.52 -26.16 -38.78
C LYS A 322 -7.36 -27.56 -38.19
N HIS A 323 -7.08 -28.57 -39.01
CA HIS A 323 -6.84 -29.94 -38.54
C HIS A 323 -5.56 -30.04 -37.72
N GLU A 324 -4.50 -29.30 -38.07
CA GLU A 324 -3.27 -29.28 -37.28
C GLU A 324 -3.41 -28.47 -35.98
N ALA A 325 -4.13 -27.35 -35.99
CA ALA A 325 -4.47 -26.60 -34.78
C ALA A 325 -5.34 -27.42 -33.82
N GLY A 326 -6.36 -28.11 -34.34
CA GLY A 326 -7.21 -29.02 -33.57
C GLY A 326 -6.43 -30.21 -33.00
N ARG A 327 -5.48 -30.78 -33.77
CA ARG A 327 -4.60 -31.85 -33.29
C ARG A 327 -3.68 -31.37 -32.16
N LYS A 328 -3.05 -30.20 -32.29
CA LYS A 328 -2.21 -29.60 -31.23
C LYS A 328 -3.01 -29.22 -29.98
N ALA A 329 -4.25 -28.76 -30.15
CA ALA A 329 -5.15 -28.49 -29.03
C ALA A 329 -5.57 -29.78 -28.31
N PHE A 330 -5.85 -30.85 -29.06
CA PHE A 330 -6.15 -32.16 -28.51
C PHE A 330 -4.93 -32.80 -27.82
N GLU A 331 -3.73 -32.67 -28.39
CA GLU A 331 -2.48 -33.14 -27.78
C GLU A 331 -2.20 -32.42 -26.45
N ARG A 332 -2.35 -31.07 -26.41
CA ARG A 332 -2.23 -30.30 -25.15
C ARG A 332 -3.29 -30.67 -24.13
N TRP A 333 -4.53 -30.90 -24.57
CA TRP A 333 -5.61 -31.35 -23.69
C TRP A 333 -5.33 -32.75 -23.13
N ALA A 334 -4.81 -33.68 -23.95
CA ALA A 334 -4.42 -35.01 -23.52
C ALA A 334 -3.25 -34.98 -22.53
N GLU A 335 -2.24 -34.14 -22.76
CA GLU A 335 -1.12 -33.91 -21.84
C GLU A 335 -1.59 -33.33 -20.49
N GLN A 336 -2.55 -32.39 -20.52
CA GLN A 336 -3.16 -31.82 -19.32
C GLN A 336 -3.99 -32.86 -18.56
N VAL A 337 -4.77 -33.68 -19.26
CA VAL A 337 -5.57 -34.75 -18.66
C VAL A 337 -4.70 -35.85 -18.06
N ASP A 338 -3.58 -36.21 -18.69
CA ASP A 338 -2.64 -37.18 -18.12
C ASP A 338 -1.86 -36.59 -16.92
N PHE A 339 -1.56 -35.29 -16.92
CA PHE A 339 -1.02 -34.57 -15.76
C PHE A 339 -2.02 -34.57 -14.58
N ASP A 340 -3.29 -34.27 -14.85
CA ASP A 340 -4.35 -34.25 -13.84
C ASP A 340 -4.73 -35.66 -13.34
N ARG A 341 -4.61 -36.68 -14.21
CA ARG A 341 -4.80 -38.10 -13.86
C ARG A 341 -3.64 -38.66 -13.04
N ALA A 342 -2.43 -38.13 -13.21
CA ALA A 342 -1.30 -38.45 -12.33
C ALA A 342 -1.46 -37.86 -10.91
N LEU A 343 -2.29 -36.82 -10.77
CA LEU A 343 -2.61 -36.20 -9.48
C LEU A 343 -3.82 -36.84 -8.77
N TYR A 344 -4.65 -37.63 -9.45
CA TYR A 344 -5.83 -38.28 -8.87
C TYR A 344 -6.03 -39.73 -9.35
N VAL A 345 -5.85 -40.69 -8.45
CA VAL A 345 -6.26 -42.10 -8.65
C VAL A 345 -7.36 -42.50 -7.66
N GLN A 346 -8.46 -42.95 -8.26
CA GLN A 346 -9.56 -43.83 -7.82
C GLN A 346 -10.33 -43.61 -6.50
N ASP A 347 -11.66 -43.58 -6.67
CA ASP A 347 -12.72 -43.83 -5.68
C ASP A 347 -13.00 -42.78 -4.60
N GLY A 348 -12.53 -41.54 -4.78
CA GLY A 348 -12.97 -40.42 -3.96
C GLY A 348 -12.53 -40.50 -2.50
N GLU A 349 -11.61 -41.40 -2.17
CA GLU A 349 -10.97 -41.44 -0.86
C GLU A 349 -9.69 -40.60 -0.89
N VAL A 350 -9.56 -39.69 0.07
CA VAL A 350 -8.32 -38.96 0.32
C VAL A 350 -7.26 -40.00 0.71
N PRO A 351 -6.10 -40.06 0.04
CA PRO A 351 -5.07 -41.05 0.33
C PRO A 351 -4.74 -41.12 1.83
N GLU A 352 -4.58 -42.34 2.35
CA GLU A 352 -4.33 -42.58 3.79
C GLU A 352 -3.11 -41.80 4.31
N SER A 353 -2.12 -41.56 3.45
CA SER A 353 -0.94 -40.75 3.74
C SER A 353 -1.24 -39.28 4.02
N ILE A 354 -2.34 -38.74 3.47
CA ILE A 354 -2.82 -37.38 3.70
C ILE A 354 -3.75 -37.36 4.92
N ARG A 355 -4.64 -38.36 5.06
CA ARG A 355 -5.47 -38.51 6.26
C ARG A 355 -4.63 -38.59 7.54
N ALA A 356 -3.52 -39.33 7.50
CA ALA A 356 -2.59 -39.45 8.64
C ALA A 356 -1.92 -38.12 9.05
N GLN A 357 -1.94 -37.09 8.20
CA GLN A 357 -1.36 -35.78 8.48
C GLN A 357 -2.40 -34.75 8.98
N LEU A 358 -3.68 -35.11 8.97
CA LEU A 358 -4.75 -34.23 9.44
C LEU A 358 -4.95 -34.38 10.94
N SER A 359 -5.22 -33.27 11.63
CA SER A 359 -5.57 -33.31 13.05
C SER A 359 -6.98 -33.92 13.24
N PRO A 360 -7.30 -34.47 14.43
CA PRO A 360 -8.60 -35.09 14.67
C PRO A 360 -9.83 -34.20 14.33
N PRO A 361 -9.81 -32.88 14.59
CA PRO A 361 -10.91 -32.00 14.17
C PRO A 361 -11.01 -31.82 12.64
N ALA A 362 -9.88 -31.81 11.93
CA ALA A 362 -9.85 -31.70 10.47
C ALA A 362 -10.36 -32.99 9.80
N LEU A 363 -10.03 -34.15 10.36
CA LEU A 363 -10.62 -35.44 9.97
C LEU A 363 -12.14 -35.46 10.20
N ALA A 364 -12.60 -34.99 11.37
CA ALA A 364 -14.02 -34.95 11.69
C ALA A 364 -14.82 -34.03 10.75
N ALA A 365 -14.26 -32.86 10.39
CA ALA A 365 -14.89 -31.95 9.42
C ALA A 365 -14.91 -32.54 8.00
N LEU A 366 -13.87 -33.26 7.60
CA LEU A 366 -13.80 -33.95 6.31
C LEU A 366 -14.84 -35.08 6.23
N ASP A 367 -14.97 -35.88 7.30
CA ASP A 367 -15.97 -36.95 7.37
C ASP A 367 -17.40 -36.39 7.42
N GLN A 368 -17.62 -35.27 8.12
CA GLN A 368 -18.92 -34.58 8.14
C GLN A 368 -19.33 -34.08 6.74
N LEU A 369 -18.42 -33.42 6.01
CA LEU A 369 -18.68 -32.95 4.64
C LEU A 369 -19.00 -34.10 3.68
N ARG A 370 -18.34 -35.25 3.86
CA ARG A 370 -18.62 -36.47 3.09
C ARG A 370 -20.03 -36.97 3.37
N ASP A 371 -20.43 -37.02 4.63
CA ASP A 371 -21.74 -37.52 5.04
C ASP A 371 -22.88 -36.57 4.63
N GLU A 372 -22.65 -35.25 4.69
CA GLU A 372 -23.58 -34.22 4.18
C GLU A 372 -23.79 -34.31 2.66
N ASN A 373 -22.71 -34.54 1.90
CA ASN A 373 -22.81 -34.72 0.45
C ASN A 373 -23.51 -36.03 0.08
N ARG A 374 -23.31 -37.10 0.86
CA ARG A 374 -24.04 -38.36 0.70
C ARG A 374 -25.54 -38.17 0.98
N ALA A 375 -25.90 -37.49 2.06
CA ALA A 375 -27.28 -37.19 2.40
C ALA A 375 -27.99 -36.35 1.32
N ARG A 376 -27.30 -35.36 0.73
CA ARG A 376 -27.83 -34.55 -0.39
C ARG A 376 -28.11 -35.37 -1.65
N MET A 377 -27.32 -36.42 -1.91
CA MET A 377 -27.52 -37.32 -3.04
C MET A 377 -28.69 -38.28 -2.81
N GLU A 378 -28.97 -38.63 -1.56
CA GLU A 378 -30.11 -39.47 -1.17
C GLU A 378 -31.43 -38.69 -1.12
N GLU A 379 -31.40 -37.39 -0.79
CA GLU A 379 -32.58 -36.51 -0.78
C GLU A 379 -33.10 -36.14 -2.18
N ASN A 380 -32.28 -36.28 -3.23
CA ASN A 380 -32.66 -35.90 -4.58
C ASN A 380 -32.36 -37.00 -5.62
N PRO A 381 -33.03 -38.17 -5.55
CA PRO A 381 -32.78 -39.27 -6.46
C PRO A 381 -33.29 -38.90 -7.86
N ILE A 382 -32.37 -38.62 -8.78
CA ILE A 382 -32.71 -38.35 -10.18
C ILE A 382 -33.22 -39.66 -10.82
N HIS A 383 -34.53 -39.73 -11.07
CA HIS A 383 -35.14 -40.87 -11.74
C HIS A 383 -34.83 -40.86 -13.26
N PRO A 384 -34.28 -41.94 -13.82
CA PRO A 384 -33.99 -42.01 -15.25
C PRO A 384 -35.26 -42.37 -16.02
N THR A 385 -35.85 -41.41 -16.75
CA THR A 385 -36.85 -41.71 -17.75
C THR A 385 -36.24 -41.71 -19.16
N ASN A 386 -36.54 -42.82 -19.84
CA ASN A 386 -36.48 -43.11 -21.27
C ASN A 386 -35.19 -43.68 -21.90
N LYS A 387 -35.35 -44.89 -22.42
CA LYS A 387 -34.37 -45.72 -23.13
C LYS A 387 -34.41 -45.37 -24.62
N LYS A 388 -33.33 -44.77 -25.17
CA LYS A 388 -32.66 -45.15 -26.45
C LYS A 388 -31.56 -44.13 -26.82
N THR A 389 -30.31 -44.65 -26.94
CA THR A 389 -29.06 -44.09 -27.54
C THR A 389 -28.37 -42.88 -26.88
N PRO A 390 -27.05 -42.65 -27.14
CA PRO A 390 -25.86 -43.40 -26.71
C PRO A 390 -25.08 -42.66 -25.59
N LYS A 391 -24.12 -43.37 -24.97
CA LYS A 391 -23.34 -43.01 -23.76
C LYS A 391 -22.90 -41.54 -23.64
N SER A 392 -23.63 -40.74 -22.86
CA SER A 392 -23.23 -39.43 -22.34
C SER A 392 -22.97 -39.53 -20.83
N GLY A 393 -21.75 -39.96 -20.48
CA GLY A 393 -21.26 -39.99 -19.10
C GLY A 393 -20.31 -38.85 -18.74
N THR A 394 -19.97 -37.96 -19.67
CA THR A 394 -18.81 -37.06 -19.54
C THR A 394 -19.13 -35.57 -19.46
N ILE A 395 -20.37 -35.13 -19.71
CA ILE A 395 -20.71 -33.70 -19.72
C ILE A 395 -21.20 -33.21 -18.34
N LEU A 396 -21.83 -34.08 -17.54
CA LEU A 396 -22.28 -33.71 -16.19
C LEU A 396 -21.15 -33.73 -15.14
N ASP A 397 -20.08 -34.49 -15.38
CA ASP A 397 -18.90 -34.57 -14.49
C ASP A 397 -17.98 -33.33 -14.63
N ALA A 398 -18.04 -32.62 -15.76
CA ALA A 398 -17.24 -31.43 -16.04
C ALA A 398 -17.73 -30.18 -15.27
N ASN A 399 -19.05 -29.99 -15.15
CA ASN A 399 -19.62 -28.87 -14.40
C ASN A 399 -19.44 -29.04 -12.88
N PHE A 400 -19.35 -30.28 -12.39
CA PHE A 400 -19.09 -30.57 -10.98
C PHE A 400 -17.62 -30.30 -10.61
N LYS A 401 -16.66 -30.58 -11.50
CA LYS A 401 -15.23 -30.32 -11.28
C LYS A 401 -14.83 -28.84 -11.34
N SER A 402 -15.55 -28.03 -12.13
CA SER A 402 -15.30 -26.58 -12.20
C SER A 402 -15.73 -25.83 -10.93
N TYR A 403 -16.63 -26.40 -10.12
CA TYR A 403 -17.12 -25.77 -8.89
C TYR A 403 -16.16 -25.99 -7.69
N LEU A 404 -15.31 -27.03 -7.73
CA LEU A 404 -14.39 -27.41 -6.65
C LEU A 404 -12.96 -26.86 -6.82
N THR A 405 -12.58 -26.35 -7.98
CA THR A 405 -11.22 -25.87 -8.30
C THR A 405 -10.98 -24.39 -7.96
N GLY A 406 -11.94 -23.72 -7.32
CA GLY A 406 -11.76 -22.37 -6.76
C GLY A 406 -10.86 -22.38 -5.53
N HIS A 407 -9.58 -22.05 -5.71
CA HIS A 407 -8.48 -22.02 -4.74
C HIS A 407 -8.64 -21.14 -3.47
N GLY A 408 -9.83 -20.68 -3.11
CA GLY A 408 -10.05 -19.71 -2.02
C GLY A 408 -10.29 -20.30 -0.62
N LEU A 409 -10.89 -21.48 -0.49
CA LEU A 409 -11.42 -21.92 0.81
C LEU A 409 -10.37 -22.60 1.71
N TYR A 410 -9.41 -23.30 1.10
CA TYR A 410 -8.40 -24.09 1.82
C TYR A 410 -7.30 -23.21 2.47
N SER A 411 -6.87 -22.13 1.81
CA SER A 411 -5.89 -21.18 2.37
C SER A 411 -6.49 -20.30 3.47
N TYR A 412 -7.78 -19.97 3.36
CA TYR A 412 -8.52 -19.15 4.31
C TYR A 412 -8.78 -19.85 5.65
N LEU A 413 -9.12 -21.15 5.62
CA LEU A 413 -9.37 -21.92 6.84
C LEU A 413 -8.07 -22.22 7.61
N ASN A 414 -7.00 -22.60 6.91
CA ASN A 414 -5.73 -22.95 7.54
C ASN A 414 -5.02 -21.74 8.19
N GLN A 415 -5.18 -20.53 7.62
CA GLN A 415 -4.62 -19.30 8.20
C GLN A 415 -5.36 -18.83 9.46
N ASN A 416 -6.68 -19.04 9.55
CA ASN A 416 -7.47 -18.60 10.70
C ASN A 416 -7.36 -19.56 11.88
N THR A 417 -7.19 -20.87 11.65
CA THR A 417 -6.98 -21.85 12.74
C THR A 417 -5.63 -21.64 13.43
N ASN A 418 -4.55 -21.39 12.67
CA ASN A 418 -3.22 -21.14 13.23
C ASN A 418 -3.15 -19.83 14.04
N ARG A 419 -3.89 -18.79 13.63
CA ARG A 419 -4.00 -17.51 14.35
C ARG A 419 -4.74 -17.63 15.69
N LEU A 420 -5.82 -18.42 15.73
CA LEU A 420 -6.57 -18.69 16.96
C LEU A 420 -5.75 -19.51 17.97
N GLN A 421 -4.88 -20.40 17.48
CA GLN A 421 -4.03 -21.23 18.31
C GLN A 421 -2.88 -20.43 18.94
N GLN A 422 -2.20 -19.56 18.17
CA GLN A 422 -1.15 -18.67 18.68
C GLN A 422 -1.69 -17.64 19.68
N SER A 423 -2.87 -17.06 19.41
CA SER A 423 -3.49 -16.07 20.31
C SER A 423 -3.91 -16.66 21.67
N ASN A 424 -4.33 -17.94 21.72
CA ASN A 424 -4.67 -18.62 22.98
C ASN A 424 -3.44 -19.07 23.78
N GLU A 425 -2.31 -19.35 23.12
CA GLU A 425 -1.05 -19.70 23.79
C GLU A 425 -0.31 -18.47 24.35
N GLU A 426 -0.41 -17.31 23.70
CA GLU A 426 0.09 -16.03 24.23
C GLU A 426 -0.76 -15.49 25.39
N MET A 427 -2.09 -15.63 25.34
CA MET A 427 -3.00 -15.21 26.42
C MET A 427 -2.70 -15.88 27.77
N ASN A 428 -2.24 -17.13 27.74
CA ASN A 428 -1.92 -17.88 28.96
C ASN A 428 -0.51 -17.57 29.52
N ARG A 429 0.33 -16.80 28.80
CA ARG A 429 1.72 -16.51 29.21
C ARG A 429 1.95 -15.10 29.79
N THR A 430 1.06 -14.14 29.57
CA THR A 430 1.24 -12.74 30.03
C THR A 430 0.17 -12.29 31.02
N GLN A 431 0.27 -12.74 32.27
CA GLN A 431 -0.33 -12.09 33.44
C GLN A 431 0.77 -11.40 34.26
N ALA A 432 1.22 -10.22 33.80
CA ALA A 432 1.80 -9.14 34.63
C ALA A 432 2.51 -8.11 33.73
N LEU A 433 1.82 -7.02 33.35
CA LEU A 433 2.47 -5.78 32.93
C LEU A 433 1.83 -4.58 33.63
N PRO A 434 2.57 -3.49 33.90
CA PRO A 434 2.11 -2.35 34.68
C PRO A 434 1.21 -1.42 33.86
N ASP A 435 0.18 -0.89 34.52
CA ASP A 435 -0.92 -0.09 33.95
C ASP A 435 -0.55 1.40 33.73
N PRO A 436 -0.45 1.88 32.47
CA PRO A 436 -0.15 3.28 32.16
C PRO A 436 -1.39 4.20 32.09
N PHE A 437 -2.60 3.73 32.41
CA PHE A 437 -3.85 4.47 32.16
C PHE A 437 -4.56 5.02 33.42
N LYS A 438 -3.82 5.40 34.47
CA LYS A 438 -4.45 6.04 35.64
C LYS A 438 -4.97 7.45 35.34
N ILE A 439 -6.28 7.63 35.53
CA ILE A 439 -6.96 8.94 35.54
C ILE A 439 -6.40 9.80 36.70
N PRO A 440 -6.13 11.11 36.51
CA PRO A 440 -5.64 11.98 37.58
C PRO A 440 -6.58 11.99 38.80
N VAL A 441 -6.01 11.94 40.01
CA VAL A 441 -6.73 11.84 41.30
C VAL A 441 -7.79 12.94 41.48
N ALA A 442 -7.57 14.14 40.96
CA ALA A 442 -8.50 15.26 41.08
C ALA A 442 -9.82 15.11 40.30
N GLN A 443 -9.96 14.10 39.43
CA GLN A 443 -11.19 13.82 38.66
C GLN A 443 -11.93 12.55 39.13
N GLN A 444 -11.33 11.75 40.02
CA GLN A 444 -11.90 10.48 40.49
C GLN A 444 -13.22 10.67 41.25
N ASP A 445 -13.49 11.83 41.84
CA ASP A 445 -14.72 12.09 42.60
C ASP A 445 -15.98 12.27 41.72
N SER A 446 -15.82 12.42 40.39
CA SER A 446 -16.92 12.69 39.43
C SER A 446 -17.20 11.56 38.43
N ILE A 447 -16.32 10.55 38.38
CA ILE A 447 -16.41 9.42 37.44
C ILE A 447 -16.67 8.17 38.28
N SER A 448 -17.80 7.50 38.05
CA SER A 448 -18.06 6.24 38.74
C SER A 448 -17.00 5.20 38.37
N GLU A 449 -16.71 4.27 39.27
CA GLU A 449 -15.74 3.19 39.02
C GLU A 449 -16.11 2.38 37.76
N ASN A 450 -17.42 2.23 37.49
CA ASN A 450 -17.92 1.61 36.27
C ASN A 450 -17.58 2.42 35.00
N GLU A 451 -17.72 3.75 35.02
CA GLU A 451 -17.35 4.61 33.90
C GLU A 451 -15.84 4.59 33.65
N SER A 452 -15.03 4.59 34.71
CA SER A 452 -13.57 4.48 34.59
C SER A 452 -13.13 3.14 33.99
N ARG A 453 -13.74 2.02 34.42
CA ARG A 453 -13.49 0.69 33.84
C ARG A 453 -13.91 0.62 32.37
N THR A 454 -15.04 1.24 32.03
CA THR A 454 -15.55 1.30 30.65
C THR A 454 -14.64 2.14 29.75
N ILE A 455 -14.16 3.29 30.21
CA ILE A 455 -13.17 4.09 29.46
C ILE A 455 -11.90 3.28 29.23
N SER A 456 -11.40 2.62 30.29
CA SER A 456 -10.17 1.82 30.20
C SER A 456 -10.32 0.64 29.24
N SER A 457 -11.47 -0.05 29.22
CA SER A 457 -11.72 -1.15 28.28
C SER A 457 -11.80 -0.68 26.83
N ILE A 458 -12.45 0.47 26.56
CA ILE A 458 -12.48 1.08 25.23
C ILE A 458 -11.07 1.44 24.77
N LEU A 459 -10.29 2.11 25.61
CA LEU A 459 -8.91 2.52 25.27
C LEU A 459 -7.99 1.32 25.04
N MET A 460 -8.12 0.27 25.85
CA MET A 460 -7.36 -0.97 25.69
C MET A 460 -7.72 -1.68 24.38
N ARG A 461 -8.99 -1.68 23.98
CA ARG A 461 -9.38 -2.23 22.66
C ARG A 461 -8.88 -1.36 21.51
N ILE A 462 -8.88 -0.03 21.66
CA ILE A 462 -8.29 0.87 20.67
C ILE A 462 -6.80 0.57 20.48
N SER A 463 -6.06 0.26 21.56
CA SER A 463 -4.64 -0.08 21.47
C SER A 463 -4.37 -1.50 20.95
N GLN A 464 -5.28 -2.45 21.16
CA GLN A 464 -5.17 -3.85 20.72
C GLN A 464 -5.69 -4.10 19.31
N THR A 465 -6.67 -3.32 18.85
CA THR A 465 -7.25 -3.48 17.52
C THR A 465 -6.33 -2.83 16.51
N ASP A 466 -6.01 -3.53 15.42
CA ASP A 466 -5.18 -3.02 14.32
C ASP A 466 -5.96 -2.00 13.48
N TYR A 467 -6.35 -0.87 14.08
CA TYR A 467 -7.03 0.24 13.41
C TYR A 467 -6.19 0.80 12.25
N ARG A 468 -4.89 0.44 12.16
CA ARG A 468 -3.97 0.84 11.08
C ARG A 468 -4.46 0.44 9.69
N ASN A 469 -5.30 -0.60 9.57
CA ASN A 469 -5.91 -1.02 8.30
C ASN A 469 -7.40 -0.65 8.17
N SER A 470 -7.92 0.16 9.09
CA SER A 470 -9.32 0.58 9.06
C SER A 470 -9.45 1.92 8.31
N SER A 471 -10.45 2.01 7.43
CA SER A 471 -10.83 3.27 6.76
C SER A 471 -11.21 4.39 7.73
N ILE A 472 -11.43 4.06 9.01
CA ILE A 472 -11.72 4.98 10.11
C ILE A 472 -10.57 5.95 10.39
N ILE A 473 -9.30 5.57 10.17
CA ILE A 473 -8.14 6.45 10.42
C ILE A 473 -7.96 7.48 9.31
N ILE A 474 -8.42 7.19 8.09
CA ILE A 474 -8.25 8.11 6.96
C ILE A 474 -9.15 9.34 7.20
N PRO A 475 -8.60 10.57 7.20
CA PRO A 475 -9.39 11.78 7.27
C PRO A 475 -10.47 11.81 6.19
N THR A 476 -11.73 11.92 6.60
CA THR A 476 -12.85 12.17 5.69
C THR A 476 -12.93 13.66 5.35
N ASP A 477 -13.60 14.00 4.26
CA ASP A 477 -13.85 15.41 3.89
C ASP A 477 -14.55 16.18 5.01
N GLN A 478 -15.48 15.51 5.70
CA GLN A 478 -16.18 16.10 6.83
C GLN A 478 -15.24 16.43 8.00
N ASP A 479 -14.22 15.62 8.26
CA ASP A 479 -13.25 15.88 9.34
C ASP A 479 -12.44 17.14 9.05
N LEU A 480 -11.99 17.28 7.81
CA LEU A 480 -11.22 18.44 7.36
C LEU A 480 -12.07 19.72 7.49
N ILE A 481 -13.34 19.64 7.07
CA ILE A 481 -14.29 20.76 7.20
C ILE A 481 -14.51 21.08 8.68
N LEU A 482 -14.70 20.09 9.55
CA LEU A 482 -14.93 20.32 10.97
C LEU A 482 -13.70 20.92 11.69
N ALA A 483 -12.50 20.45 11.36
CA ALA A 483 -11.25 21.03 11.86
C ALA A 483 -11.17 22.51 11.47
N THR A 484 -11.36 22.79 10.18
CA THR A 484 -11.30 24.15 9.61
C THR A 484 -12.34 25.07 10.23
N ARG A 485 -13.61 24.66 10.31
CA ARG A 485 -14.68 25.44 10.96
C ARG A 485 -14.36 25.75 12.42
N HIS A 486 -13.72 24.81 13.11
CA HIS A 486 -13.38 25.02 14.50
C HIS A 486 -12.28 26.07 14.66
N THR A 487 -11.20 25.98 13.89
CA THR A 487 -10.11 26.97 13.94
C THR A 487 -10.56 28.34 13.44
N GLU A 488 -11.42 28.40 12.42
CA GLU A 488 -11.92 29.66 11.87
C GLU A 488 -12.91 30.38 12.79
N SER A 489 -13.77 29.63 13.50
CA SER A 489 -14.94 30.24 14.14
C SER A 489 -15.47 29.52 15.39
N GLU A 490 -14.78 28.49 15.85
CA GLU A 490 -15.27 27.51 16.82
C GLU A 490 -16.60 26.86 16.36
N ASN A 491 -16.74 26.64 15.05
CA ASN A 491 -17.92 26.07 14.40
C ASN A 491 -19.19 26.95 14.51
N ARG A 492 -19.04 28.25 14.75
CA ARG A 492 -20.17 29.20 14.92
C ARG A 492 -20.40 30.08 13.70
N ASP A 493 -21.66 30.15 13.27
CA ASP A 493 -22.15 31.13 12.28
C ASP A 493 -22.51 32.48 12.90
N TYR A 494 -22.81 32.48 14.20
CA TYR A 494 -23.21 33.65 14.97
C TYR A 494 -22.36 33.75 16.24
N LYS A 495 -21.99 34.97 16.63
CA LYS A 495 -21.37 35.29 17.93
C LYS A 495 -22.38 34.99 19.05
N GLU A 496 -21.91 34.90 20.30
CA GLU A 496 -22.76 34.61 21.46
C GLU A 496 -23.92 35.61 21.66
N ASN A 497 -23.73 36.86 21.24
CA ASN A 497 -24.76 37.90 21.27
C ASN A 497 -25.79 37.81 20.14
N GLY A 498 -25.80 36.71 19.36
CA GLY A 498 -26.70 36.49 18.23
C GLY A 498 -26.33 37.24 16.94
N ASN A 499 -25.31 38.11 16.98
CA ASN A 499 -24.85 38.78 15.76
C ASN A 499 -24.12 37.81 14.84
N ARG A 500 -24.16 38.06 13.53
CA ARG A 500 -23.41 37.28 12.55
C ARG A 500 -21.92 37.25 12.90
N ASN A 501 -21.31 36.08 12.80
CA ASN A 501 -19.89 35.92 13.01
C ASN A 501 -19.11 36.48 11.82
N ILE A 502 -18.78 37.77 11.88
CA ILE A 502 -18.02 38.47 10.85
C ILE A 502 -16.72 38.97 11.45
N ASN A 503 -15.59 38.64 10.83
CA ASN A 503 -14.29 39.19 11.17
C ASN A 503 -14.27 40.69 10.85
N GLU A 504 -14.01 41.52 11.86
CA GLU A 504 -14.12 42.98 11.75
C GLU A 504 -13.02 43.59 10.87
N ARG A 505 -11.89 42.90 10.73
CA ARG A 505 -10.74 43.37 9.94
C ARG A 505 -10.87 42.99 8.47
N SER A 506 -11.20 41.73 8.18
CA SER A 506 -11.20 41.20 6.82
C SER A 506 -12.59 41.17 6.18
N GLY A 507 -13.65 41.18 7.00
CA GLY A 507 -15.02 40.96 6.53
C GLY A 507 -15.36 39.51 6.22
N ALA A 508 -14.47 38.57 6.56
CA ALA A 508 -14.71 37.12 6.53
C ALA A 508 -15.92 36.74 7.37
N ARG A 509 -16.68 35.71 6.94
CA ARG A 509 -18.03 35.47 7.49
C ARG A 509 -18.29 34.01 7.83
N PHE A 510 -19.11 33.83 8.86
CA PHE A 510 -19.74 32.58 9.28
C PHE A 510 -18.72 31.50 9.65
N ALA A 511 -19.14 30.24 9.69
CA ALA A 511 -18.30 29.19 10.27
C ALA A 511 -17.01 28.90 9.50
N MET A 512 -16.99 29.11 8.18
CA MET A 512 -15.79 28.92 7.35
C MET A 512 -14.98 30.21 7.10
N GLN A 513 -15.39 31.33 7.70
CA GLN A 513 -14.73 32.64 7.55
C GLN A 513 -14.38 33.01 6.09
N VAL A 514 -15.29 32.72 5.14
CA VAL A 514 -15.06 33.02 3.73
C VAL A 514 -15.22 34.53 3.47
N LEU A 515 -14.33 35.12 2.68
CA LEU A 515 -14.46 36.51 2.24
C LEU A 515 -15.59 36.67 1.22
N PRO A 516 -16.39 37.75 1.28
CA PRO A 516 -17.44 37.99 0.28
C PRO A 516 -16.96 38.06 -1.16
N GLU A 517 -15.73 38.50 -1.40
CA GLU A 517 -15.14 38.53 -2.74
C GLU A 517 -14.78 37.12 -3.21
N THR A 518 -14.13 36.32 -2.36
CA THR A 518 -13.87 34.89 -2.61
C THR A 518 -15.15 34.13 -2.84
N ALA A 519 -16.22 34.39 -2.09
CA ALA A 519 -17.50 33.70 -2.28
C ALA A 519 -18.11 33.94 -3.67
N ARG A 520 -17.92 35.14 -4.25
CA ARG A 520 -18.41 35.50 -5.58
C ARG A 520 -17.54 34.94 -6.71
N ASN A 521 -16.27 34.71 -6.45
CA ASN A 521 -15.33 34.16 -7.42
C ASN A 521 -14.28 33.26 -6.71
N PRO A 522 -14.67 32.05 -6.29
CA PRO A 522 -13.81 31.21 -5.46
C PRO A 522 -12.69 30.55 -6.28
N GLY A 523 -12.90 30.39 -7.59
CA GLY A 523 -12.00 29.63 -8.46
C GLY A 523 -11.99 28.13 -8.13
N TYR A 524 -11.02 27.41 -8.70
CA TYR A 524 -10.72 26.01 -8.35
C TYR A 524 -11.90 25.03 -8.46
N GLY A 525 -12.92 25.35 -9.27
CA GLY A 525 -14.11 24.52 -9.45
C GLY A 525 -15.16 24.66 -8.34
N ALA A 526 -14.93 25.48 -7.31
CA ALA A 526 -15.95 25.79 -6.31
C ALA A 526 -17.06 26.67 -6.92
N THR A 527 -18.30 26.42 -6.54
CA THR A 527 -19.47 27.09 -7.14
C THR A 527 -19.67 28.47 -6.52
N PRO A 528 -19.57 29.56 -7.30
CA PRO A 528 -19.72 30.92 -6.78
C PRO A 528 -21.11 31.18 -6.21
N THR A 529 -21.22 32.11 -5.26
CA THR A 529 -22.49 32.55 -4.68
C THR A 529 -22.55 34.06 -4.50
N ASN A 530 -23.72 34.64 -4.76
CA ASN A 530 -24.02 36.05 -4.44
C ASN A 530 -24.69 36.21 -3.07
N GLN A 531 -25.05 35.10 -2.40
CA GLN A 531 -25.74 35.12 -1.11
C GLN A 531 -24.75 35.29 0.07
N ILE A 532 -23.93 36.34 0.05
CA ILE A 532 -22.84 36.58 1.03
C ILE A 532 -23.31 36.81 2.48
N ASN A 533 -24.63 36.90 2.70
CA ASN A 533 -25.26 37.05 4.01
C ASN A 533 -25.95 35.76 4.49
N ASN A 534 -25.89 34.68 3.71
CA ASN A 534 -26.47 33.38 4.04
C ASN A 534 -25.36 32.46 4.60
N PRO A 535 -25.44 32.01 5.87
CA PRO A 535 -24.44 31.13 6.46
C PRO A 535 -24.25 29.82 5.69
N SER A 536 -25.33 29.21 5.23
CA SER A 536 -25.29 27.93 4.52
C SER A 536 -24.49 28.05 3.21
N GLU A 537 -24.75 29.10 2.44
CA GLU A 537 -24.05 29.34 1.17
C GLU A 537 -22.56 29.67 1.38
N MET A 538 -22.24 30.50 2.37
CA MET A 538 -20.85 30.86 2.67
C MET A 538 -20.05 29.66 3.17
N ASN A 539 -20.65 28.82 4.03
CA ASN A 539 -20.00 27.61 4.51
C ASN A 539 -19.86 26.55 3.41
N ARG A 540 -20.86 26.41 2.52
CA ARG A 540 -20.75 25.54 1.34
C ARG A 540 -19.56 25.92 0.48
N VAL A 541 -19.44 27.21 0.12
CA VAL A 541 -18.30 27.69 -0.69
C VAL A 541 -16.97 27.46 0.02
N GLY A 542 -16.91 27.69 1.33
CA GLY A 542 -15.72 27.40 2.13
C GLY A 542 -15.32 25.93 2.07
N SER A 543 -16.28 25.02 2.26
CA SER A 543 -16.04 23.57 2.18
C SER A 543 -15.57 23.15 0.79
N GLU A 544 -16.24 23.60 -0.27
CA GLU A 544 -15.85 23.28 -1.65
C GLU A 544 -14.43 23.77 -1.97
N LEU A 545 -14.10 24.99 -1.54
CA LEU A 545 -12.77 25.57 -1.77
C LEU A 545 -11.67 24.82 -1.01
N LEU A 546 -11.93 24.43 0.23
CA LEU A 546 -11.01 23.62 1.03
C LEU A 546 -10.70 22.28 0.34
N LEU A 547 -11.74 21.57 -0.11
CA LEU A 547 -11.59 20.29 -0.81
C LEU A 547 -10.90 20.44 -2.18
N ALA A 548 -11.16 21.55 -2.88
CA ALA A 548 -10.43 21.87 -4.11
C ALA A 548 -8.93 22.06 -3.85
N PHE A 549 -8.55 22.71 -2.75
CA PHE A 549 -7.14 22.83 -2.35
C PHE A 549 -6.52 21.49 -1.95
N ARG A 550 -7.28 20.60 -1.29
CA ARG A 550 -6.82 19.23 -1.00
C ARG A 550 -6.42 18.51 -2.29
N ASN A 551 -7.30 18.53 -3.28
CA ASN A 551 -7.09 17.88 -4.57
C ASN A 551 -5.90 18.49 -5.32
N ARG A 552 -5.79 19.82 -5.31
CA ARG A 552 -4.65 20.54 -5.91
C ARG A 552 -3.30 20.08 -5.37
N HIS A 553 -3.22 19.82 -4.07
CA HIS A 553 -1.97 19.46 -3.39
C HIS A 553 -1.82 17.95 -3.18
N ASN A 554 -2.53 17.13 -3.96
CA ASN A 554 -2.47 15.67 -3.90
C ASN A 554 -2.65 15.11 -2.47
N GLY A 555 -3.54 15.74 -1.68
CA GLY A 555 -3.81 15.33 -0.31
C GLY A 555 -2.87 15.90 0.77
N ASP A 556 -1.88 16.74 0.43
CA ASP A 556 -1.05 17.43 1.43
C ASP A 556 -1.88 18.47 2.21
N LEU A 557 -2.28 18.07 3.42
CA LEU A 557 -3.17 18.85 4.29
C LEU A 557 -2.53 20.17 4.76
N ALA A 558 -1.21 20.19 4.95
CA ALA A 558 -0.52 21.41 5.38
C ALA A 558 -0.55 22.46 4.26
N LYS A 559 -0.29 22.06 3.01
CA LYS A 559 -0.39 22.97 1.86
C LYS A 559 -1.83 23.39 1.57
N MET A 560 -2.79 22.47 1.75
CA MET A 560 -4.22 22.78 1.65
C MET A 560 -4.63 23.91 2.61
N TRP A 561 -4.31 23.77 3.91
CA TRP A 561 -4.64 24.80 4.90
C TRP A 561 -3.82 26.08 4.74
N ALA A 562 -2.58 25.99 4.23
CA ALA A 562 -1.82 27.16 3.83
C ALA A 562 -2.54 27.95 2.72
N ASP A 563 -3.04 27.27 1.69
CA ASP A 563 -3.80 27.90 0.59
C ASP A 563 -5.08 28.55 1.09
N PHE A 564 -5.77 27.89 2.02
CA PHE A 564 -7.03 28.38 2.60
C PHE A 564 -6.82 29.67 3.42
N ASN A 565 -5.82 29.69 4.31
CA ASN A 565 -5.56 30.83 5.20
C ASN A 565 -4.75 31.95 4.53
N HIS A 566 -3.68 31.61 3.80
CA HIS A 566 -2.73 32.59 3.25
C HIS A 566 -2.99 32.96 1.78
N GLY A 567 -3.92 32.25 1.15
CA GLY A 567 -4.26 32.42 -0.26
C GLY A 567 -3.27 31.71 -1.18
N SER A 568 -3.81 30.93 -2.10
CA SER A 568 -3.05 30.15 -3.09
C SER A 568 -1.98 30.94 -3.86
N GLY A 569 -2.21 32.21 -4.22
CA GLY A 569 -1.21 33.02 -4.91
C GLY A 569 0.09 33.20 -4.11
N ASN A 570 -0.02 33.39 -2.79
CA ASN A 570 1.13 33.54 -1.91
C ASN A 570 1.85 32.21 -1.69
N VAL A 571 1.09 31.15 -1.43
CA VAL A 571 1.65 29.81 -1.22
C VAL A 571 2.37 29.33 -2.47
N ASN A 572 1.83 29.53 -3.67
CA ASN A 572 2.53 29.21 -4.92
C ASN A 572 3.84 29.99 -5.09
N ARG A 573 3.86 31.26 -4.69
CA ARG A 573 5.10 32.06 -4.72
C ARG A 573 6.13 31.49 -3.75
N ILE A 574 5.71 31.09 -2.55
CA ILE A 574 6.59 30.46 -1.55
C ILE A 574 7.10 29.10 -2.07
N LEU A 575 6.22 28.21 -2.50
CA LEU A 575 6.58 26.87 -3.01
C LEU A 575 7.53 26.94 -4.21
N ARG A 576 7.38 27.93 -5.10
CA ARG A 576 8.30 28.13 -6.22
C ARG A 576 9.70 28.53 -5.77
N ASN A 577 9.82 29.35 -4.72
CA ASN A 577 11.08 29.91 -4.28
C ASN A 577 11.79 29.06 -3.20
N HIS A 578 11.03 28.24 -2.46
CA HIS A 578 11.45 27.61 -1.21
C HIS A 578 10.91 26.18 -1.13
N ARG A 579 11.24 25.31 -2.10
CA ARG A 579 10.59 23.98 -2.25
C ARG A 579 10.59 23.16 -0.95
N ASP A 580 11.75 23.00 -0.33
CA ASP A 580 11.93 22.11 0.82
C ASP A 580 11.70 22.82 2.17
N ASP A 581 11.83 24.15 2.21
CA ASP A 581 11.69 25.00 3.40
C ASP A 581 10.42 25.87 3.38
N TRP A 582 9.48 25.58 2.48
CA TRP A 582 8.29 26.41 2.22
C TRP A 582 7.49 26.75 3.49
N PHE A 583 7.38 25.80 4.41
CA PHE A 583 6.64 25.99 5.66
C PHE A 583 7.26 27.09 6.52
N GLU A 584 8.58 27.19 6.58
CA GLU A 584 9.26 28.20 7.40
C GLU A 584 9.05 29.62 6.89
N GLN A 585 8.86 29.74 5.58
CA GLN A 585 8.63 31.00 4.88
C GLN A 585 7.18 31.49 4.99
N LEU A 586 6.27 30.66 5.53
CA LEU A 586 4.92 31.10 5.85
C LEU A 586 4.93 32.11 7.00
N PRO A 587 3.97 33.06 7.02
CA PRO A 587 3.73 33.89 8.18
C PRO A 587 3.43 33.05 9.43
N THR A 588 3.81 33.56 10.60
CA THR A 588 3.53 32.89 11.89
C THR A 588 2.06 32.55 12.08
N GLU A 589 1.16 33.44 11.66
CA GLU A 589 -0.30 33.21 11.69
C GLU A 589 -0.68 31.93 10.93
N THR A 590 -0.23 31.78 9.68
CA THR A 590 -0.52 30.61 8.86
C THR A 590 0.13 29.33 9.38
N LYS A 591 1.36 29.41 9.93
CA LYS A 591 2.00 28.25 10.57
C LYS A 591 1.18 27.75 11.75
N ASN A 592 0.74 28.66 12.62
CA ASN A 592 -0.09 28.31 13.77
C ASN A 592 -1.45 27.75 13.33
N TYR A 593 -2.06 28.36 12.33
CA TYR A 593 -3.32 27.89 11.74
C TYR A 593 -3.23 26.44 11.23
N ILE A 594 -2.14 26.08 10.54
CA ILE A 594 -1.93 24.71 10.06
C ILE A 594 -1.76 23.74 11.24
N ILE A 595 -0.95 24.11 12.23
CA ILE A 595 -0.69 23.27 13.41
C ILE A 595 -1.99 23.03 14.20
N GLU A 596 -2.79 24.07 14.39
CA GLU A 596 -4.06 24.00 15.11
C GLU A 596 -5.06 23.10 14.37
N ASN A 597 -5.17 23.24 13.05
CA ASN A 597 -6.03 22.38 12.25
C ASN A 597 -5.59 20.91 12.27
N LEU A 598 -4.28 20.62 12.21
CA LEU A 598 -3.73 19.27 12.34
C LEU A 598 -4.07 18.67 13.72
N GLN A 599 -3.90 19.44 14.79
CA GLN A 599 -4.31 19.05 16.14
C GLN A 599 -5.80 18.74 16.21
N ARG A 600 -6.62 19.60 15.61
CA ARG A 600 -8.07 19.45 15.62
C ARG A 600 -8.53 18.23 14.83
N LEU A 601 -7.90 17.98 13.69
CA LEU A 601 -8.16 16.81 12.87
C LEU A 601 -7.86 15.53 13.64
N ASP A 602 -6.73 15.49 14.35
CA ASP A 602 -6.36 14.36 15.20
C ASP A 602 -7.42 14.10 16.28
N GLU A 603 -7.85 15.15 17.00
CA GLU A 603 -8.94 15.05 17.99
C GLU A 603 -10.23 14.48 17.39
N ILE A 604 -10.61 14.91 16.18
CA ILE A 604 -11.82 14.45 15.49
C ILE A 604 -11.71 12.97 15.10
N ILE A 605 -10.56 12.55 14.57
CA ILE A 605 -10.31 11.15 14.19
C ILE A 605 -10.33 10.26 15.43
N TYR A 606 -9.65 10.68 16.50
CA TYR A 606 -9.69 9.95 17.78
C TYR A 606 -11.10 9.85 18.34
N TYR A 607 -11.89 10.92 18.24
CA TYR A 607 -13.28 10.89 18.68
C TYR A 607 -14.11 9.89 17.87
N ARG A 608 -13.93 9.83 16.54
CA ARG A 608 -14.61 8.83 15.70
C ARG A 608 -14.20 7.42 16.06
N ILE A 609 -12.90 7.16 16.24
CA ILE A 609 -12.39 5.85 16.67
C ILE A 609 -13.03 5.46 18.02
N PHE A 610 -13.09 6.40 18.96
CA PHE A 610 -13.71 6.19 20.26
C PHE A 610 -15.20 5.88 20.16
N LEU A 611 -15.95 6.60 19.32
CA LEU A 611 -17.37 6.34 19.10
C LEU A 611 -17.61 4.97 18.48
N ASP A 612 -16.86 4.59 17.45
CA ASP A 612 -16.97 3.26 16.82
C ASP A 612 -16.66 2.15 17.82
N ALA A 613 -15.57 2.28 18.58
CA ALA A 613 -15.22 1.33 19.63
C ALA A 613 -16.32 1.23 20.70
N SER A 614 -16.90 2.37 21.10
CA SER A 614 -18.00 2.41 22.08
C SER A 614 -19.26 1.70 21.55
N GLN A 615 -19.61 1.92 20.29
CA GLN A 615 -20.77 1.27 19.65
C GLN A 615 -20.59 -0.26 19.57
N ARG A 616 -19.38 -0.75 19.29
CA ARG A 616 -19.07 -2.19 19.29
C ARG A 616 -19.22 -2.83 20.67
N GLU A 617 -19.03 -2.07 21.74
CA GLU A 617 -19.29 -2.49 23.13
C GLU A 617 -20.77 -2.30 23.55
N GLY A 618 -21.65 -1.90 22.63
CA GLY A 618 -23.06 -1.67 22.93
C GLY A 618 -23.33 -0.40 23.76
N ILE A 619 -22.37 0.51 23.83
CA ILE A 619 -22.51 1.79 24.53
C ILE A 619 -23.29 2.75 23.63
N SER A 620 -24.38 3.31 24.15
CA SER A 620 -25.17 4.29 23.41
C SER A 620 -24.35 5.53 23.06
N HIS A 621 -24.71 6.21 21.97
CA HIS A 621 -24.01 7.42 21.53
C HIS A 621 -23.91 8.50 22.62
N THR A 622 -25.02 8.76 23.34
CA THR A 622 -25.05 9.73 24.45
C THR A 622 -24.11 9.33 25.60
N SER A 623 -24.02 8.03 25.92
CA SER A 623 -23.08 7.54 26.93
C SER A 623 -21.64 7.68 26.44
N ALA A 624 -21.37 7.37 25.17
CA ALA A 624 -20.06 7.55 24.57
C ALA A 624 -19.64 9.04 24.55
N GLU A 625 -20.53 9.96 24.21
CA GLU A 625 -20.30 11.42 24.29
C GLU A 625 -19.93 11.86 25.71
N ARG A 626 -20.67 11.38 26.72
CA ARG A 626 -20.37 11.65 28.12
C ARG A 626 -18.99 11.11 28.49
N LEU A 627 -18.69 9.85 28.17
CA LEU A 627 -17.41 9.22 28.47
C LEU A 627 -16.24 9.93 27.76
N TRP A 628 -16.42 10.33 26.51
CA TRP A 628 -15.45 11.14 25.77
C TRP A 628 -15.20 12.47 26.47
N SER A 629 -16.26 13.19 26.89
CA SER A 629 -16.13 14.47 27.59
C SER A 629 -15.33 14.36 28.89
N LEU A 630 -15.48 13.24 29.61
CA LEU A 630 -14.76 12.93 30.84
C LEU A 630 -13.31 12.51 30.57
N GLY A 631 -13.07 11.75 29.49
CA GLY A 631 -11.76 11.22 29.11
C GLY A 631 -10.90 12.15 28.25
N ARG A 632 -11.48 13.20 27.65
CA ARG A 632 -10.81 14.14 26.72
C ARG A 632 -9.49 14.69 27.25
N PRO A 633 -9.35 15.11 28.52
CA PRO A 633 -8.07 15.61 29.06
C PRO A 633 -6.98 14.53 29.12
N SER A 634 -7.35 13.28 29.37
CA SER A 634 -6.44 12.13 29.43
C SER A 634 -6.04 11.66 28.02
N LEU A 635 -6.98 11.74 27.08
CA LEU A 635 -6.76 11.42 25.67
C LEU A 635 -5.89 12.46 24.95
N ALA A 636 -6.04 13.75 25.25
CA ALA A 636 -5.13 14.80 24.77
C ALA A 636 -3.68 14.60 25.28
N LYS A 637 -3.51 13.93 26.42
CA LYS A 637 -2.19 13.53 26.92
C LYS A 637 -1.68 12.22 26.28
N ALA A 638 -2.57 11.26 26.01
CA ALA A 638 -2.23 9.94 25.48
C ALA A 638 -1.99 9.93 23.95
N SER A 639 -2.66 10.80 23.19
CA SER A 639 -2.45 10.98 21.74
C SER A 639 -1.07 11.55 21.39
N GLY A 640 -0.36 12.12 22.38
CA GLY A 640 0.95 12.75 22.18
C GLY A 640 0.78 14.10 21.47
N PRO A 641 1.16 15.22 22.09
CA PRO A 641 0.77 16.52 21.57
C PRO A 641 1.62 16.97 20.36
N TRP A 642 0.95 17.54 19.36
CA TRP A 642 1.51 18.49 18.39
C TRP A 642 1.80 19.88 19.01
N VAL A 643 1.76 19.99 20.33
CA VAL A 643 2.18 21.18 21.07
C VAL A 643 3.70 21.23 21.02
N ILE A 644 4.27 22.37 20.61
CA ILE A 644 5.70 22.66 20.81
C ILE A 644 5.98 22.43 22.29
N PRO A 645 6.79 21.44 22.70
CA PRO A 645 7.02 21.23 24.12
C PRO A 645 7.82 22.43 24.62
N GLU A 646 7.17 23.40 25.26
CA GLU A 646 7.85 24.47 25.99
C GLU A 646 8.75 23.88 27.09
N THR A 647 8.51 22.62 27.45
CA THR A 647 9.29 21.82 28.39
C THR A 647 9.78 20.52 27.77
N PHE A 648 10.42 20.61 26.60
CA PHE A 648 11.48 19.63 26.34
C PHE A 648 12.54 19.90 27.41
N ASN A 649 12.73 18.97 28.34
CA ASN A 649 13.85 19.00 29.28
C ASN A 649 15.13 18.68 28.47
N MET A 650 15.44 19.55 27.51
CA MET A 650 16.66 19.45 26.70
C MET A 650 17.82 19.62 27.65
N ASP A 651 18.86 18.83 27.42
CA ASP A 651 20.11 18.99 28.16
C ASP A 651 20.47 20.49 28.22
N PRO A 652 20.55 21.08 29.44
CA PRO A 652 20.80 22.49 29.60
C PRO A 652 22.15 22.90 29.00
N THR A 653 23.05 21.94 28.76
CA THR A 653 24.36 22.14 28.13
C THR A 653 24.30 22.32 26.61
N LEU A 654 23.19 21.99 25.95
CA LEU A 654 23.04 22.22 24.51
C LEU A 654 22.98 23.72 24.20
N LYS A 655 23.71 24.12 23.15
CA LYS A 655 23.66 25.48 22.62
C LYS A 655 22.28 25.76 22.01
N ASP A 656 21.84 27.01 22.04
CA ASP A 656 20.52 27.41 21.54
C ASP A 656 20.30 27.10 20.04
N GLU A 657 21.36 27.05 19.24
CA GLU A 657 21.29 26.64 17.84
C GLU A 657 21.01 25.14 17.69
N GLU A 658 21.54 24.33 18.58
CA GLU A 658 21.39 22.88 18.56
C GLU A 658 20.02 22.44 19.07
N LYS A 659 19.52 23.13 20.11
CA LYS A 659 18.13 23.04 20.56
C LYS A 659 17.15 23.40 19.43
N ARG A 660 17.45 24.49 18.69
CA ARG A 660 16.67 24.90 17.51
C ARG A 660 16.70 23.85 16.40
N ARG A 661 17.86 23.26 16.09
CA ARG A 661 17.99 22.19 15.09
C ARG A 661 17.18 20.95 15.45
N ILE A 662 17.25 20.49 16.70
CA ILE A 662 16.52 19.29 17.17
C ILE A 662 15.01 19.52 17.12
N LEU A 663 14.55 20.70 17.57
CA LEU A 663 13.14 21.11 17.41
C LEU A 663 12.73 21.15 15.94
N GLN A 664 13.62 21.62 15.05
CA GLN A 664 13.37 21.69 13.61
C GLN A 664 13.25 20.30 12.97
N GLU A 665 14.16 19.39 13.28
CA GLU A 665 14.12 18.01 12.78
C GLU A 665 12.88 17.27 13.26
N TRP A 666 12.49 17.49 14.52
CA TRP A 666 11.24 16.95 15.08
C TRP A 666 10.00 17.49 14.35
N ARG A 667 9.93 18.81 14.08
CA ARG A 667 8.83 19.43 13.32
C ARG A 667 8.74 18.88 11.90
N ASN A 668 9.88 18.83 11.19
CA ASN A 668 9.95 18.36 9.81
C ASN A 668 9.56 16.88 9.66
N ARG A 669 9.86 16.04 10.67
CA ARG A 669 9.46 14.63 10.71
C ARG A 669 7.98 14.41 11.02
N LYS A 670 7.32 15.37 11.66
CA LYS A 670 5.89 15.28 12.00
C LYS A 670 5.01 15.87 10.90
N LEU A 671 5.47 16.94 10.24
CA LEU A 671 4.79 17.56 9.10
C LEU A 671 4.79 16.71 7.82
N ARG A 672 5.78 15.84 7.66
CA ARG A 672 5.85 14.81 6.60
C ARG A 672 5.15 13.56 7.06
#